data_AF-A0A1E7YVE4-F1
#
_entry.id   AF-A0A1E7YVE4-F1
#
_cell.length_a   1.000
_cell.length_b   1.000
_cell.length_c   1.000
_cell.angle_alpha   90.00
_cell.angle_beta   90.00
_cell.angle_gamma   90.00
#
_symmetry.space_group_name_H-M   'P 1'
#
loop_
_entity.id
_entity.type
_entity.pdbx_description
1 polymer ?
#
loop_
_entity_poly.entity_id
_entity_poly.type
_entity_poly.pdbx_seq_one_letter_code
_entity_poly.pdbx_strand_id
1 'polypeptide(L)'
;MSLDLGDRLRVRAMVYVASEPIPRFWPMRTFIHHNPLYGLEDRPFAEAVAQASELFHARGYLPRSQYREYLAAGRVDAHALRQGMHRFLAEKGAQVPGVDLEEWLWALSTRYPGERVVQAGDWIDGVGLRAALQGEALPPLGDEEAVDTALLELLEARLPPQLPVYLQVDQLYGSQIGDSLDDLLTKSCLDFFDEGQSAWQAPGREAGFFQSWKAIARRNVRFLLRGLHLRQLLAQEDTPEGTIAQILRQLEVPETAWQDYITRELTRMHGWAGFIRYRSTAKHYYWAQRYPADLVDFLAVRMVLGLALLQEAGRHQGSPVSYRALRASWQERPRLAYLRSELHSARILPAWAQRIDGLLSRPRAHAIDSVAAEYIGARRQFELDSQRKRLMELARVVGGDAEQALRGLKSEDLQTLRRLLREWEAREGYVWLQAMESHYITALVDQLRVPQPASPKRPFAQALFCIDVRSEPMRRQLEALGDYQTFGIAGFFGVPLGYLEFGKGSEMHLCPAVQTPKNLVLEIPADLELEEEALYGALEHVLHDLKSSVLSPFVAVEAIGLLFSLGLIGKTLLPLGYHHWHARLHSEKPITRLLLDKLSPDQADSIVRAIQRAMIVKALARELRISRDQVTDGEVRELREIALGHQSGPSFLVRQRNLSPAEEAAFVDKLREIYRVNHAETSLQMERLGRIGFSLEEQVRYVLQALLSIGLDRNFSRFVLLVGHESRSENNPYESALDCGACGGGRGLPNARALAHMANKPEVRRLLRERGVVIPEDTWFLPAVHNTTTDAVELHDLDLLPARHLLYLERLRNGLSAAT
;
A
#
# COMPACT_ATOMS: atom_id res chain seq x y z
N MET A 1 -10.52 34.51 -9.94
CA MET A 1 -11.49 35.06 -8.96
C MET A 1 -11.52 33.99 -7.90
N SER A 2 -10.93 34.21 -6.73
CA SER A 2 -10.66 33.10 -5.80
C SER A 2 -11.95 32.37 -5.46
N LEU A 3 -12.01 31.04 -5.68
CA LEU A 3 -13.19 30.22 -5.33
C LEU A 3 -13.68 30.54 -3.92
N ASP A 4 -15.00 30.59 -3.74
CA ASP A 4 -15.61 30.64 -2.41
C ASP A 4 -15.18 29.42 -1.57
N LEU A 5 -15.17 29.56 -0.25
CA LEU A 5 -14.78 28.51 0.68
C LEU A 5 -15.63 27.25 0.50
N GLY A 6 -16.93 27.40 0.21
CA GLY A 6 -17.83 26.27 -0.06
C GLY A 6 -17.39 25.44 -1.28
N ASP A 7 -17.01 26.11 -2.37
CA ASP A 7 -16.52 25.47 -3.59
C ASP A 7 -15.18 24.76 -3.37
N ARG A 8 -14.27 25.35 -2.59
CA ARG A 8 -12.98 24.71 -2.27
C ARG A 8 -13.17 23.44 -1.46
N LEU A 9 -14.05 23.49 -0.45
CA LEU A 9 -14.39 22.32 0.36
C LEU A 9 -15.05 21.22 -0.48
N ARG A 10 -15.92 21.60 -1.44
CA ARG A 10 -16.54 20.67 -2.39
C ARG A 10 -15.48 19.95 -3.23
N VAL A 11 -14.49 20.66 -3.79
CA VAL A 11 -13.41 20.03 -4.57
C VAL A 11 -12.58 19.09 -3.69
N ARG A 12 -12.18 19.51 -2.49
CA ARG A 12 -11.42 18.65 -1.57
C ARG A 12 -12.19 17.38 -1.20
N ALA A 13 -13.49 17.50 -0.88
CA ALA A 13 -14.34 16.36 -0.59
C ALA A 13 -14.45 15.42 -1.79
N MET A 14 -14.60 15.97 -3.00
CA MET A 14 -14.67 15.18 -4.23
C MET A 14 -13.37 14.42 -4.50
N VAL A 15 -12.20 15.07 -4.33
CA VAL A 15 -10.89 14.41 -4.45
C VAL A 15 -10.72 13.32 -3.41
N TYR A 16 -11.18 13.57 -2.17
CA TYR A 16 -11.14 12.56 -1.10
C TYR A 16 -11.95 11.32 -1.48
N VAL A 17 -13.21 11.48 -1.89
CA VAL A 17 -14.09 10.38 -2.33
C VAL A 17 -13.53 9.68 -3.57
N ALA A 18 -13.11 10.43 -4.58
CA ALA A 18 -12.52 9.88 -5.81
C ALA A 18 -11.22 9.07 -5.56
N SER A 19 -10.53 9.33 -4.46
CA SER A 19 -9.32 8.61 -4.07
C SER A 19 -9.57 7.35 -3.24
N GLU A 20 -10.81 7.07 -2.84
CA GLU A 20 -11.16 5.94 -1.97
C GLU A 20 -10.60 4.59 -2.45
N PRO A 21 -10.72 4.24 -3.76
CA PRO A 21 -10.20 2.99 -4.29
C PRO A 21 -8.67 2.84 -4.22
N ILE A 22 -7.91 3.93 -4.02
CA ILE A 22 -6.46 3.93 -4.15
C ILE A 22 -5.81 3.53 -2.81
N PRO A 23 -5.14 2.37 -2.69
CA PRO A 23 -4.56 1.93 -1.43
C PRO A 23 -3.45 2.88 -0.93
N ARG A 24 -3.29 2.97 0.39
CA ARG A 24 -2.19 3.72 1.02
C ARG A 24 -0.94 2.85 1.02
N PHE A 25 0.04 3.16 0.16
CA PHE A 25 1.17 2.27 -0.12
C PHE A 25 2.51 2.92 0.24
N TRP A 26 3.01 2.71 1.47
CA TRP A 26 4.36 3.04 1.95
C TRP A 26 4.54 2.63 3.43
N PRO A 27 5.78 2.42 3.95
CA PRO A 27 7.05 2.28 3.23
C PRO A 27 7.18 0.93 2.53
N MET A 28 7.74 0.92 1.32
CA MET A 28 8.00 -0.32 0.56
C MET A 28 9.01 -1.27 1.22
N ARG A 29 9.64 -0.85 2.32
CA ARG A 29 10.58 -1.68 3.10
C ARG A 29 9.87 -2.78 3.89
N THR A 30 8.58 -2.63 4.17
CA THR A 30 7.80 -3.60 4.92
C THR A 30 6.72 -4.17 4.01
N PHE A 31 6.92 -5.40 3.56
CA PHE A 31 5.99 -6.06 2.65
C PHE A 31 4.81 -6.65 3.42
N ILE A 32 3.88 -5.79 3.86
CA ILE A 32 2.62 -6.21 4.48
C ILE A 32 1.55 -6.27 3.40
N HIS A 33 0.79 -7.37 3.34
CA HIS A 33 -0.32 -7.49 2.40
C HIS A 33 -1.35 -6.36 2.64
N HIS A 34 -1.73 -5.66 1.57
CA HIS A 34 -2.84 -4.72 1.58
C HIS A 34 -3.97 -5.29 0.73
N ASN A 35 -5.22 -5.07 1.12
CA ASN A 35 -6.39 -5.46 0.33
C ASN A 35 -6.34 -4.76 -1.04
N PRO A 36 -6.20 -5.48 -2.17
CA PRO A 36 -6.18 -4.86 -3.51
C PRO A 36 -7.52 -4.23 -3.91
N LEU A 37 -8.61 -4.58 -3.21
CA LEU A 37 -9.96 -4.05 -3.41
C LEU A 37 -10.33 -3.01 -2.35
N TYR A 38 -9.33 -2.34 -1.76
CA TYR A 38 -9.56 -1.28 -0.77
C TYR A 38 -10.45 -0.18 -1.35
N GLY A 39 -11.48 0.25 -0.61
CA GLY A 39 -12.47 1.23 -1.06
C GLY A 39 -13.57 0.66 -1.96
N LEU A 40 -13.61 -0.66 -2.16
CA LEU A 40 -14.66 -1.37 -2.91
C LEU A 40 -15.30 -2.49 -2.06
N GLU A 41 -15.05 -2.51 -0.75
CA GLU A 41 -15.52 -3.57 0.17
C GLU A 41 -17.04 -3.55 0.39
N ASP A 42 -17.71 -2.46 0.05
CA ASP A 42 -19.16 -2.30 0.13
C ASP A 42 -19.91 -2.99 -1.01
N ARG A 43 -19.19 -3.49 -2.01
CA ARG A 43 -19.75 -4.12 -3.21
C ARG A 43 -19.65 -5.64 -3.18
N PRO A 44 -20.54 -6.36 -3.90
CA PRO A 44 -20.35 -7.77 -4.17
C PRO A 44 -18.98 -8.03 -4.81
N PHE A 45 -18.28 -9.09 -4.39
CA PHE A 45 -16.91 -9.38 -4.81
C PHE A 45 -16.71 -9.32 -6.34
N ALA A 46 -17.62 -9.90 -7.12
CA ALA A 46 -17.53 -9.89 -8.57
C ALA A 46 -17.60 -8.48 -9.18
N GLU A 47 -18.42 -7.60 -8.60
CA GLU A 47 -18.54 -6.19 -9.04
C GLU A 47 -17.32 -5.38 -8.62
N ALA A 48 -16.82 -5.59 -7.39
CA ALA A 48 -15.60 -4.95 -6.90
C ALA A 48 -14.40 -5.30 -7.78
N VAL A 49 -14.24 -6.58 -8.15
CA VAL A 49 -13.16 -7.05 -9.03
C VAL A 49 -13.29 -6.49 -10.44
N ALA A 50 -14.51 -6.40 -10.99
CA ALA A 50 -14.74 -5.80 -12.31
C ALA A 50 -14.35 -4.32 -12.33
N GLN A 51 -14.81 -3.56 -11.35
CA GLN A 51 -14.48 -2.13 -11.22
C GLN A 51 -12.97 -1.92 -10.98
N ALA A 52 -12.34 -2.71 -10.11
CA ALA A 52 -10.90 -2.66 -9.89
C ALA A 52 -10.10 -2.97 -11.17
N SER A 53 -10.55 -3.95 -11.96
CA SER A 53 -9.90 -4.29 -13.24
C SER A 53 -9.95 -3.12 -14.23
N GLU A 54 -11.06 -2.37 -14.26
CA GLU A 54 -11.20 -1.16 -15.08
C GLU A 54 -10.32 0.00 -14.59
N LEU A 55 -10.26 0.22 -13.28
CA LEU A 55 -9.52 1.33 -12.67
C LEU A 55 -8.00 1.15 -12.69
N PHE A 56 -7.54 -0.08 -12.47
CA PHE A 56 -6.11 -0.42 -12.33
C PHE A 56 -5.52 -1.12 -13.56
N HIS A 57 -6.32 -1.35 -14.61
CA HIS A 57 -5.90 -2.05 -15.82
C HIS A 57 -5.27 -3.43 -15.56
N ALA A 58 -5.78 -4.13 -14.54
CA ALA A 58 -5.28 -5.42 -14.09
C ALA A 58 -6.30 -6.54 -14.35
N ARG A 59 -5.82 -7.80 -14.37
CA ARG A 59 -6.71 -8.96 -14.46
C ARG A 59 -7.25 -9.29 -13.07
N GLY A 60 -8.57 -9.29 -12.93
CA GLY A 60 -9.25 -9.68 -11.70
C GLY A 60 -9.25 -11.17 -11.38
N TYR A 61 -9.06 -12.02 -12.40
CA TYR A 61 -9.08 -13.49 -12.28
C TYR A 61 -7.94 -14.12 -13.09
N LEU A 62 -7.63 -15.39 -12.80
CA LEU A 62 -6.66 -16.14 -13.58
C LEU A 62 -7.18 -16.38 -15.02
N PRO A 63 -6.28 -16.52 -16.01
CA PRO A 63 -6.65 -16.97 -17.36
C PRO A 63 -7.32 -18.34 -17.35
N ARG A 64 -8.17 -18.61 -18.34
CA ARG A 64 -8.89 -19.88 -18.46
C ARG A 64 -7.93 -21.06 -18.58
N SER A 65 -6.81 -20.88 -19.29
CA SER A 65 -5.71 -21.86 -19.38
C SER A 65 -5.23 -22.34 -18.01
N GLN A 66 -4.99 -21.45 -17.06
CA GLN A 66 -4.53 -21.81 -15.71
C GLN A 66 -5.61 -22.52 -14.90
N TYR A 67 -6.86 -22.09 -15.01
CA TYR A 67 -7.97 -22.80 -14.36
C TYR A 67 -8.13 -24.24 -14.89
N ARG A 68 -7.92 -24.45 -16.19
CA ARG A 68 -7.95 -25.79 -16.79
C ARG A 68 -6.80 -26.68 -16.30
N GLU A 69 -5.61 -26.12 -16.13
CA GLU A 69 -4.49 -26.83 -15.50
C GLU A 69 -4.83 -27.26 -14.07
N TYR A 70 -5.47 -26.38 -13.28
CA TYR A 70 -5.92 -26.71 -11.93
C TYR A 70 -7.04 -27.76 -11.92
N LEU A 71 -7.98 -27.71 -12.86
CA LEU A 71 -8.99 -28.76 -13.02
C LEU A 71 -8.34 -30.11 -13.35
N ALA A 72 -7.39 -30.14 -14.29
CA ALA A 72 -6.66 -31.36 -14.67
C ALA A 72 -5.81 -31.90 -13.50
N ALA A 73 -5.27 -31.02 -12.66
CA ALA A 73 -4.54 -31.37 -11.44
C ALA A 73 -5.46 -31.77 -10.26
N GLY A 74 -6.79 -31.79 -10.45
CA GLY A 74 -7.75 -32.14 -9.40
C GLY A 74 -7.91 -31.08 -8.31
N ARG A 75 -7.47 -29.84 -8.54
CA ARG A 75 -7.56 -28.70 -7.59
C ARG A 75 -8.85 -27.90 -7.70
N VAL A 76 -9.78 -28.30 -8.57
CA VAL A 76 -11.07 -27.64 -8.80
C VAL A 76 -12.17 -28.68 -8.73
N ASP A 77 -13.24 -28.36 -8.01
CA ASP A 77 -14.44 -29.18 -7.95
C ASP A 77 -15.26 -29.02 -9.25
N ALA A 78 -15.19 -30.05 -10.10
CA ALA A 78 -15.92 -30.09 -11.37
C ALA A 78 -17.44 -30.02 -11.19
N HIS A 79 -17.97 -30.56 -10.08
CA HIS A 79 -19.39 -30.53 -9.79
C HIS A 79 -19.84 -29.12 -9.40
N ALA A 80 -19.09 -28.45 -8.51
CA ALA A 80 -19.34 -27.05 -8.16
C ALA A 80 -19.26 -26.13 -9.38
N LEU A 81 -18.31 -26.37 -10.30
CA LEU A 81 -18.20 -25.61 -11.55
C LEU A 81 -19.46 -25.78 -12.43
N ARG A 82 -19.95 -27.02 -12.63
CA ARG A 82 -21.19 -27.28 -13.37
C ARG A 82 -22.41 -26.65 -12.70
N GLN A 83 -22.52 -26.75 -11.37
CA GLN A 83 -23.60 -26.08 -10.63
C GLN A 83 -23.59 -24.57 -10.84
N GLY A 84 -22.41 -23.96 -10.93
CA GLY A 84 -22.26 -22.54 -11.23
C GLY A 84 -22.77 -22.17 -12.63
N MET A 85 -22.50 -23.01 -13.64
CA MET A 85 -23.05 -22.86 -14.99
C MET A 85 -24.58 -22.97 -14.99
N HIS A 86 -25.12 -23.99 -14.33
CA HIS A 86 -26.57 -24.17 -14.19
C HIS A 86 -27.23 -22.98 -13.52
N ARG A 87 -26.65 -22.45 -12.44
CA ARG A 87 -27.17 -21.26 -11.73
C ARG A 87 -27.15 -20.02 -12.62
N PHE A 88 -26.06 -19.81 -13.38
CA PHE A 88 -25.98 -18.73 -14.36
C PHE A 88 -27.08 -18.83 -15.42
N LEU A 89 -27.31 -20.01 -16.00
CA LEU A 89 -28.35 -20.21 -17.02
C LEU A 89 -29.75 -20.01 -16.44
N ALA A 90 -30.01 -20.51 -15.22
CA ALA A 90 -31.28 -20.32 -14.51
C ALA A 90 -31.57 -18.84 -14.23
N GLU A 91 -30.56 -18.07 -13.79
CA GLU A 91 -30.68 -16.62 -13.57
C GLU A 91 -31.00 -15.86 -14.88
N LYS A 92 -30.51 -16.34 -16.03
CA LYS A 92 -30.76 -15.69 -17.32
C LYS A 92 -32.08 -16.06 -17.97
N GLY A 93 -32.64 -17.23 -17.62
CA GLY A 93 -33.95 -17.69 -18.11
C GLY A 93 -34.08 -17.83 -19.63
N ALA A 94 -32.96 -17.77 -20.36
CA ALA A 94 -32.94 -17.78 -21.82
C ALA A 94 -32.69 -19.20 -22.35
N GLN A 95 -33.39 -19.56 -23.41
CA GLN A 95 -33.24 -20.83 -24.11
C GLN A 95 -32.86 -20.55 -25.56
N VAL A 96 -32.01 -21.41 -26.13
CA VAL A 96 -31.63 -21.38 -27.55
C VAL A 96 -32.05 -22.72 -28.15
N PRO A 97 -33.06 -22.75 -29.03
CA PRO A 97 -33.57 -24.00 -29.58
C PRO A 97 -32.49 -24.85 -30.24
N GLY A 98 -32.43 -26.15 -29.90
CA GLY A 98 -31.46 -27.08 -30.46
C GLY A 98 -30.02 -26.93 -29.91
N VAL A 99 -29.80 -26.07 -28.92
CA VAL A 99 -28.49 -25.88 -28.28
C VAL A 99 -28.57 -26.27 -26.81
N ASP A 100 -27.78 -27.27 -26.40
CA ASP A 100 -27.52 -27.56 -25.00
C ASP A 100 -26.55 -26.50 -24.44
N LEU A 101 -27.12 -25.44 -23.86
CA LEU A 101 -26.34 -24.33 -23.34
C LEU A 101 -25.37 -24.77 -22.24
N GLU A 102 -25.73 -25.73 -21.38
CA GLU A 102 -24.85 -26.18 -20.30
C GLU A 102 -23.62 -26.88 -20.87
N GLU A 103 -23.78 -27.78 -21.84
CA GLU A 103 -22.64 -28.42 -22.50
C GLU A 103 -21.81 -27.43 -23.33
N TRP A 104 -22.43 -26.41 -23.93
CA TRP A 104 -21.69 -25.34 -24.61
C TRP A 104 -20.82 -24.51 -23.65
N LEU A 105 -21.35 -24.14 -22.48
CA LEU A 105 -20.57 -23.45 -21.45
C LEU A 105 -19.46 -24.35 -20.89
N TRP A 106 -19.76 -25.64 -20.68
CA TRP A 106 -18.77 -26.62 -20.23
C TRP A 106 -17.64 -26.80 -21.24
N ALA A 107 -17.97 -26.97 -22.52
CA ALA A 107 -17.01 -27.08 -23.61
C ALA A 107 -16.15 -25.82 -23.74
N LEU A 108 -16.77 -24.64 -23.66
CA LEU A 108 -16.09 -23.35 -23.69
C LEU A 108 -15.07 -23.23 -22.56
N SER A 109 -15.46 -23.53 -21.33
CA SER A 109 -14.59 -23.33 -20.17
C SER A 109 -13.52 -24.41 -20.03
N THR A 110 -13.79 -25.66 -20.43
CA THR A 110 -12.89 -26.81 -20.12
C THR A 110 -12.11 -27.37 -21.31
N ARG A 111 -12.63 -27.23 -22.55
CA ARG A 111 -12.05 -27.90 -23.73
C ARG A 111 -11.60 -26.92 -24.81
N TYR A 112 -12.31 -25.82 -25.02
CA TYR A 112 -12.02 -24.86 -26.08
C TYR A 112 -10.60 -24.26 -25.89
N PRO A 113 -9.73 -24.30 -26.91
CA PRO A 113 -8.32 -23.92 -26.76
C PRO A 113 -8.08 -22.41 -26.60
N GLY A 114 -9.02 -21.56 -27.03
CA GLY A 114 -8.88 -20.11 -26.94
C GLY A 114 -9.36 -19.53 -25.60
N GLU A 115 -8.86 -18.35 -25.25
CA GLU A 115 -9.29 -17.59 -24.05
C GLU A 115 -10.65 -16.91 -24.25
N ARG A 116 -11.05 -16.60 -25.48
CA ARG A 116 -12.37 -16.03 -25.80
C ARG A 116 -12.99 -16.58 -27.08
N VAL A 117 -14.29 -16.82 -27.06
CA VAL A 117 -15.12 -17.12 -28.23
C VAL A 117 -15.84 -15.87 -28.72
N VAL A 118 -16.36 -15.04 -27.82
CA VAL A 118 -17.06 -13.82 -28.22
C VAL A 118 -16.08 -12.67 -28.27
N GLN A 119 -15.88 -12.13 -29.48
CA GLN A 119 -15.08 -10.95 -29.66
C GLN A 119 -15.92 -9.69 -29.39
N ALA A 120 -15.28 -8.70 -28.78
CA ALA A 120 -15.76 -7.34 -28.87
C ALA A 120 -15.69 -6.93 -30.34
N GLY A 121 -16.83 -6.54 -30.90
CA GLY A 121 -16.94 -6.11 -32.29
C GLY A 121 -18.07 -5.09 -32.38
N ASP A 122 -17.84 -4.10 -33.23
CA ASP A 122 -18.72 -2.95 -33.38
C ASP A 122 -19.91 -3.27 -34.29
N TRP A 123 -19.71 -4.18 -35.25
CA TRP A 123 -20.64 -4.44 -36.34
C TRP A 123 -21.13 -5.89 -36.40
N ILE A 124 -21.12 -6.58 -35.25
CA ILE A 124 -21.59 -7.97 -35.13
C ILE A 124 -23.07 -7.99 -34.72
N ASP A 125 -23.93 -8.26 -35.69
CA ASP A 125 -25.36 -8.47 -35.50
C ASP A 125 -25.79 -9.92 -35.86
N GLY A 126 -26.98 -10.34 -35.44
CA GLY A 126 -27.48 -11.70 -35.69
C GLY A 126 -27.76 -12.01 -37.15
N VAL A 127 -28.17 -11.02 -37.95
CA VAL A 127 -28.51 -11.21 -39.36
C VAL A 127 -27.24 -11.43 -40.17
N GLY A 128 -26.23 -10.61 -39.96
CA GLY A 128 -24.90 -10.75 -40.53
C GLY A 128 -24.22 -12.04 -40.08
N LEU A 129 -24.37 -12.44 -38.81
CA LEU A 129 -23.81 -13.70 -38.33
C LEU A 129 -24.48 -14.92 -38.97
N ARG A 130 -25.80 -14.89 -39.16
CA ARG A 130 -26.55 -15.93 -39.90
C ARG A 130 -26.06 -16.01 -41.34
N ALA A 131 -25.98 -14.88 -42.05
CA ALA A 131 -25.49 -14.82 -43.42
C ALA A 131 -24.06 -15.39 -43.53
N ALA A 132 -23.17 -14.99 -42.61
CA ALA A 132 -21.80 -15.52 -42.55
C ALA A 132 -21.76 -17.03 -42.30
N LEU A 133 -22.60 -17.57 -41.41
CA LEU A 133 -22.69 -19.01 -41.14
C LEU A 133 -23.22 -19.82 -42.33
N GLN A 134 -24.11 -19.22 -43.13
CA GLN A 134 -24.71 -19.84 -44.32
C GLN A 134 -23.88 -19.62 -45.60
N GLY A 135 -22.85 -18.77 -45.56
CA GLY A 135 -22.06 -18.41 -46.74
C GLY A 135 -22.83 -17.48 -47.70
N GLU A 136 -23.84 -16.78 -47.20
CA GLU A 136 -24.63 -15.81 -47.94
C GLU A 136 -23.92 -14.44 -47.99
N ALA A 137 -24.29 -13.61 -48.96
CA ALA A 137 -23.84 -12.22 -49.01
C ALA A 137 -24.34 -11.45 -47.79
N LEU A 138 -23.48 -10.60 -47.19
CA LEU A 138 -23.87 -9.81 -46.03
C LEU A 138 -24.98 -8.80 -46.42
N PRO A 139 -26.07 -8.73 -45.63
CA PRO A 139 -27.09 -7.70 -45.83
C PRO A 139 -26.51 -6.32 -45.54
N PRO A 140 -26.97 -5.23 -46.18
CA PRO A 140 -26.51 -3.88 -45.85
C PRO A 140 -26.84 -3.54 -44.38
N LEU A 141 -26.01 -2.68 -43.77
CA LEU A 141 -26.21 -2.22 -42.37
C LEU A 141 -27.44 -1.31 -42.21
N GLY A 142 -27.88 -0.68 -43.30
CA GLY A 142 -28.95 0.31 -43.31
C GLY A 142 -28.68 1.34 -44.40
N ASP A 143 -29.47 2.42 -44.39
CA ASP A 143 -29.12 3.63 -45.13
C ASP A 143 -27.98 4.40 -44.44
N GLU A 144 -27.52 5.48 -45.07
CA GLU A 144 -26.41 6.28 -44.54
C GLU A 144 -26.73 6.90 -43.18
N GLU A 145 -27.99 7.28 -42.93
CA GLU A 145 -28.44 7.90 -41.68
C GLU A 145 -28.42 6.90 -40.51
N ALA A 146 -28.84 5.66 -40.76
CA ALA A 146 -28.76 4.58 -39.77
C ALA A 146 -27.31 4.26 -39.38
N VAL A 147 -26.39 4.24 -40.37
CA VAL A 147 -24.96 4.00 -40.11
C VAL A 147 -24.36 5.14 -39.28
N ASP A 148 -24.65 6.39 -39.63
CA ASP A 148 -24.13 7.53 -38.89
C ASP A 148 -24.70 7.59 -37.46
N THR A 149 -25.97 7.21 -37.26
CA THR A 149 -26.56 7.05 -35.93
C THR A 149 -25.82 6.00 -35.10
N ALA A 150 -25.57 4.82 -35.66
CA ALA A 150 -24.82 3.75 -35.00
C ALA A 150 -23.37 4.17 -34.67
N LEU A 151 -22.72 4.95 -35.55
CA LEU A 151 -21.40 5.52 -35.29
C LEU A 151 -21.41 6.48 -34.10
N LEU A 152 -22.43 7.34 -33.99
CA LEU A 152 -22.56 8.27 -32.88
C LEU A 152 -22.72 7.54 -31.54
N GLU A 153 -23.61 6.54 -31.48
CA GLU A 153 -23.78 5.72 -30.27
C GLU A 153 -22.48 5.02 -29.85
N LEU A 154 -21.75 4.48 -30.83
CA LEU A 154 -20.47 3.84 -30.61
C LEU A 154 -19.40 4.82 -30.10
N LEU A 155 -19.32 6.02 -30.69
CA LEU A 155 -18.36 7.04 -30.28
C LEU A 155 -18.70 7.57 -28.88
N GLU A 156 -19.98 7.77 -28.55
CA GLU A 156 -20.41 8.17 -27.21
C GLU A 156 -20.07 7.11 -26.15
N ALA A 157 -20.20 5.82 -26.47
CA ALA A 157 -19.80 4.73 -25.57
C ALA A 157 -18.28 4.64 -25.37
N ARG A 158 -17.47 4.96 -26.39
CA ARG A 158 -16.00 4.93 -26.32
C ARG A 158 -15.38 6.17 -25.68
N LEU A 159 -16.01 7.32 -25.86
CA LEU A 159 -15.51 8.63 -25.44
C LEU A 159 -16.47 9.28 -24.43
N PRO A 160 -16.76 8.62 -23.29
CA PRO A 160 -17.72 9.13 -22.33
C PRO A 160 -17.15 10.35 -21.57
N PRO A 161 -17.99 11.21 -20.98
CA PRO A 161 -17.54 12.43 -20.28
C PRO A 161 -16.66 12.15 -19.06
N GLN A 162 -16.73 10.95 -18.48
CA GLN A 162 -15.87 10.52 -17.38
C GLN A 162 -14.42 10.27 -17.83
N LEU A 163 -14.16 9.99 -19.10
CA LEU A 163 -12.81 9.74 -19.61
C LEU A 163 -12.03 11.07 -19.73
N PRO A 164 -10.79 11.18 -19.21
CA PRO A 164 -9.98 12.38 -19.36
C PRO A 164 -9.92 12.94 -20.79
N VAL A 165 -10.11 14.26 -20.95
CA VAL A 165 -10.24 14.89 -22.28
C VAL A 165 -8.99 14.64 -23.13
N TYR A 166 -7.81 14.68 -22.53
CA TYR A 166 -6.57 14.39 -23.25
C TYR A 166 -6.49 12.93 -23.75
N LEU A 167 -7.08 11.96 -23.04
CA LEU A 167 -7.13 10.58 -23.52
C LEU A 167 -8.09 10.44 -24.71
N GLN A 168 -9.19 11.20 -24.69
CA GLN A 168 -10.10 11.26 -25.84
C GLN A 168 -9.41 11.88 -27.06
N VAL A 169 -8.60 12.92 -26.86
CA VAL A 169 -7.77 13.51 -27.92
C VAL A 169 -6.69 12.54 -28.39
N ASP A 170 -6.05 11.79 -27.49
CA ASP A 170 -5.10 10.73 -27.88
C ASP A 170 -5.78 9.68 -28.76
N GLN A 171 -6.99 9.24 -28.40
CA GLN A 171 -7.75 8.26 -29.19
C GLN A 171 -8.19 8.79 -30.56
N LEU A 172 -8.37 10.11 -30.74
CA LEU A 172 -8.85 10.68 -31.99
C LEU A 172 -7.75 11.35 -32.84
N TYR A 173 -6.64 11.76 -32.25
CA TYR A 173 -5.60 12.55 -32.93
C TYR A 173 -4.21 11.93 -32.79
N GLY A 174 -4.03 10.89 -31.96
CA GLY A 174 -2.75 10.23 -31.78
C GLY A 174 -1.71 11.10 -31.08
N SER A 175 -2.16 12.03 -30.21
CA SER A 175 -1.30 13.06 -29.63
C SER A 175 -0.31 12.60 -28.56
N GLN A 176 -0.50 11.41 -27.98
CA GLN A 176 0.34 10.84 -26.90
C GLN A 176 0.50 11.79 -25.68
N ILE A 177 -0.53 12.57 -25.38
CA ILE A 177 -0.57 13.49 -24.24
C ILE A 177 -0.50 12.72 -22.94
N GLY A 178 -1.23 11.59 -22.82
CA GLY A 178 -1.25 10.79 -21.60
C GLY A 178 0.15 10.34 -21.17
N ASP A 179 0.96 9.83 -22.10
CA ASP A 179 2.32 9.36 -21.81
C ASP A 179 3.25 10.52 -21.45
N SER A 180 3.16 11.62 -22.21
CA SER A 180 3.92 12.84 -21.94
C SER A 180 3.57 13.45 -20.56
N LEU A 181 2.30 13.41 -20.18
CA LEU A 181 1.79 13.89 -18.90
C LEU A 181 2.35 13.06 -17.74
N ASP A 182 2.27 11.73 -17.84
CA ASP A 182 2.75 10.83 -16.78
C ASP A 182 4.25 10.97 -16.56
N ASP A 183 5.02 11.15 -17.64
CA ASP A 183 6.45 11.41 -17.61
C ASP A 183 6.81 12.71 -16.88
N LEU A 184 6.09 13.81 -17.20
CA LEU A 184 6.32 15.11 -16.59
C LEU A 184 5.90 15.14 -15.12
N LEU A 185 4.79 14.48 -14.80
CA LEU A 185 4.31 14.37 -13.43
C LEU A 185 5.26 13.50 -12.59
N THR A 186 5.73 12.37 -13.12
CA THR A 186 6.73 11.52 -12.44
C THR A 186 7.98 12.31 -12.09
N LYS A 187 8.53 13.10 -13.02
CA LYS A 187 9.70 13.96 -12.76
C LYS A 187 9.41 14.99 -11.68
N SER A 188 8.24 15.62 -11.73
CA SER A 188 7.80 16.59 -10.71
C SER A 188 7.67 15.94 -9.32
N CYS A 189 7.18 14.69 -9.26
CA CYS A 189 7.09 13.93 -8.04
C CYS A 189 8.48 13.52 -7.51
N LEU A 190 9.37 13.03 -8.37
CA LEU A 190 10.74 12.68 -7.97
C LEU A 190 11.47 13.87 -7.34
N ASP A 191 11.36 15.06 -7.94
CA ASP A 191 11.99 16.28 -7.43
C ASP A 191 11.45 16.70 -6.06
N PHE A 192 10.13 16.64 -5.84
CA PHE A 192 9.51 17.10 -4.60
C PHE A 192 9.53 16.06 -3.48
N PHE A 193 9.38 14.78 -3.80
CA PHE A 193 9.27 13.70 -2.81
C PHE A 193 10.63 13.10 -2.44
N ASP A 194 11.74 13.60 -2.99
CA ASP A 194 13.08 13.18 -2.59
C ASP A 194 13.35 13.40 -1.09
N GLU A 195 13.69 12.34 -0.40
CA GLU A 195 13.96 12.31 1.05
C GLU A 195 15.45 12.46 1.37
N GLY A 196 16.16 13.25 0.54
CA GLY A 196 17.58 13.55 0.69
C GLY A 196 18.52 12.58 -0.02
N GLN A 197 18.05 11.87 -1.05
CA GLN A 197 18.90 11.04 -1.90
C GLN A 197 19.67 11.89 -2.92
N SER A 198 19.06 12.97 -3.39
CA SER A 198 19.69 13.89 -4.34
C SER A 198 20.48 14.98 -3.63
N ALA A 199 21.67 15.30 -4.16
CA ALA A 199 22.48 16.42 -3.66
C ALA A 199 21.80 17.79 -3.88
N TRP A 200 20.92 17.89 -4.88
CA TRP A 200 20.15 19.07 -5.22
C TRP A 200 18.69 18.85 -4.82
N GLN A 201 18.19 19.67 -3.90
CA GLN A 201 16.80 19.58 -3.44
C GLN A 201 15.91 20.58 -4.19
N ALA A 202 14.64 20.23 -4.38
CA ALA A 202 13.68 21.18 -4.95
C ALA A 202 13.52 22.42 -4.04
N PRO A 203 13.55 23.64 -4.60
CA PRO A 203 13.44 24.87 -3.82
C PRO A 203 12.00 25.10 -3.31
N GLY A 204 11.87 25.61 -2.08
CA GLY A 204 10.60 26.07 -1.52
C GLY A 204 9.60 24.96 -1.18
N ARG A 205 10.07 23.72 -0.96
CA ARG A 205 9.23 22.55 -0.64
C ARG A 205 8.37 22.77 0.61
N GLU A 206 8.78 23.64 1.51
CA GLU A 206 8.03 23.98 2.74
C GLU A 206 6.64 24.57 2.45
N ALA A 207 6.46 25.20 1.27
CA ALA A 207 5.17 25.74 0.85
C ALA A 207 4.18 24.66 0.36
N GLY A 208 4.63 23.42 0.28
CA GLY A 208 3.86 22.26 -0.19
C GLY A 208 4.02 21.97 -1.67
N PHE A 209 3.52 20.81 -2.13
CA PHE A 209 3.82 20.29 -3.45
C PHE A 209 3.37 21.21 -4.59
N PHE A 210 2.10 21.64 -4.59
CA PHE A 210 1.59 22.49 -5.66
C PHE A 210 2.29 23.86 -5.71
N GLN A 211 2.50 24.51 -4.55
CA GLN A 211 3.10 25.85 -4.50
C GLN A 211 4.57 25.86 -4.90
N SER A 212 5.35 24.89 -4.40
CA SER A 212 6.77 24.74 -4.75
C SER A 212 6.92 24.43 -6.25
N TRP A 213 6.11 23.50 -6.77
CA TRP A 213 6.09 23.18 -8.19
C TRP A 213 5.67 24.39 -9.03
N LYS A 214 4.61 25.12 -8.65
CA LYS A 214 4.13 26.34 -9.33
C LYS A 214 5.23 27.39 -9.43
N ALA A 215 6.00 27.61 -8.36
CA ALA A 215 7.10 28.59 -8.35
C ALA A 215 8.19 28.26 -9.37
N ILE A 216 8.53 26.97 -9.51
CA ILE A 216 9.52 26.46 -10.47
C ILE A 216 8.95 26.50 -11.90
N ALA A 217 7.74 25.95 -12.09
CA ALA A 217 7.09 25.82 -13.38
C ALA A 217 6.91 27.16 -14.10
N ARG A 218 6.59 28.25 -13.38
CA ARG A 218 6.45 29.60 -13.94
C ARG A 218 7.74 30.18 -14.52
N ARG A 219 8.90 29.64 -14.13
CA ARG A 219 10.24 30.11 -14.52
C ARG A 219 11.01 29.08 -15.36
N ASN A 220 10.42 27.92 -15.59
CA ASN A 220 11.10 26.82 -16.26
C ASN A 220 11.13 27.05 -17.79
N VAL A 221 12.29 27.47 -18.28
CA VAL A 221 12.53 27.72 -19.71
C VAL A 221 12.31 26.46 -20.56
N ARG A 222 12.55 25.25 -20.02
CA ARG A 222 12.33 24.00 -20.77
C ARG A 222 10.86 23.77 -21.09
N PHE A 223 9.93 24.20 -20.24
CA PHE A 223 8.50 24.15 -20.53
C PHE A 223 8.12 25.13 -21.64
N LEU A 224 8.69 26.35 -21.61
CA LEU A 224 8.48 27.33 -22.67
C LEU A 224 9.02 26.85 -24.03
N LEU A 225 10.21 26.26 -24.05
CA LEU A 225 10.83 25.70 -25.27
C LEU A 225 10.04 24.51 -25.83
N ARG A 226 9.30 23.80 -24.99
CA ARG A 226 8.34 22.76 -25.38
C ARG A 226 6.96 23.33 -25.74
N GLY A 227 6.79 24.65 -25.82
CA GLY A 227 5.49 25.25 -26.14
C GLY A 227 4.46 25.26 -25.00
N LEU A 228 4.82 24.85 -23.78
CA LEU A 228 3.91 24.82 -22.63
C LEU A 228 3.86 26.19 -21.93
N HIS A 229 2.77 26.93 -22.09
CA HIS A 229 2.60 28.28 -21.51
C HIS A 229 2.04 28.26 -20.09
N LEU A 230 2.69 27.53 -19.20
CA LEU A 230 2.26 27.35 -17.80
C LEU A 230 2.14 28.65 -17.02
N ARG A 231 2.91 29.68 -17.40
CA ARG A 231 2.93 30.98 -16.69
C ARG A 231 1.56 31.66 -16.67
N GLN A 232 0.80 31.56 -17.76
CA GLN A 232 -0.53 32.17 -17.89
C GLN A 232 -1.58 31.35 -17.15
N LEU A 233 -1.56 30.02 -17.30
CA LEU A 233 -2.46 29.10 -16.59
C LEU A 233 -2.33 29.26 -15.07
N LEU A 234 -1.08 29.31 -14.58
CA LEU A 234 -0.78 29.45 -13.16
C LEU A 234 -0.98 30.86 -12.61
N ALA A 235 -1.30 31.86 -13.44
CA ALA A 235 -1.57 33.22 -12.97
C ALA A 235 -3.03 33.44 -12.54
N GLN A 236 -3.93 32.52 -12.91
CA GLN A 236 -5.38 32.72 -12.77
C GLN A 236 -5.89 32.34 -11.38
N GLU A 237 -5.38 31.26 -10.81
CA GLU A 237 -5.74 30.78 -9.48
C GLU A 237 -4.50 30.45 -8.65
N ASP A 238 -4.58 30.72 -7.34
CA ASP A 238 -3.48 30.51 -6.41
C ASP A 238 -3.60 29.23 -5.60
N THR A 239 -4.79 28.65 -5.46
CA THR A 239 -4.99 27.42 -4.70
C THR A 239 -5.14 26.20 -5.61
N PRO A 240 -4.75 24.99 -5.17
CA PRO A 240 -4.90 23.79 -5.97
C PRO A 240 -6.38 23.47 -6.25
N GLU A 241 -7.30 23.73 -5.30
CA GLU A 241 -8.74 23.55 -5.49
C GLU A 241 -9.29 24.49 -6.56
N GLY A 242 -8.88 25.77 -6.51
CA GLY A 242 -9.18 26.79 -7.52
C GLY A 242 -8.82 26.32 -8.92
N THR A 243 -7.59 25.84 -9.03
CA THR A 243 -7.00 25.34 -10.27
C THR A 243 -7.79 24.14 -10.82
N ILE A 244 -8.11 23.15 -9.99
CA ILE A 244 -8.87 21.96 -10.40
C ILE A 244 -10.25 22.34 -10.95
N ALA A 245 -11.04 23.09 -10.17
CA ALA A 245 -12.40 23.45 -10.59
C ALA A 245 -12.40 24.32 -11.85
N GLN A 246 -11.43 25.25 -11.95
CA GLN A 246 -11.30 26.10 -13.11
C GLN A 246 -10.98 25.28 -14.37
N ILE A 247 -10.04 24.33 -14.27
CA ILE A 247 -9.67 23.49 -15.41
C ILE A 247 -10.84 22.59 -15.82
N LEU A 248 -11.57 21.98 -14.88
CA LEU A 248 -12.75 21.17 -15.22
C LEU A 248 -13.84 21.98 -15.94
N ARG A 249 -14.08 23.22 -15.50
CA ARG A 249 -14.99 24.15 -16.18
C ARG A 249 -14.48 24.57 -17.56
N GLN A 250 -13.18 24.85 -17.69
CA GLN A 250 -12.54 25.21 -18.96
C GLN A 250 -12.56 24.04 -19.97
N LEU A 251 -12.41 22.81 -19.48
CA LEU A 251 -12.55 21.60 -20.27
C LEU A 251 -14.02 21.28 -20.61
N GLU A 252 -14.98 22.04 -20.08
CA GLU A 252 -16.42 21.86 -20.29
C GLU A 252 -16.90 20.42 -19.97
N VAL A 253 -16.31 19.80 -18.95
CA VAL A 253 -16.73 18.48 -18.45
C VAL A 253 -18.01 18.65 -17.62
N PRO A 254 -19.08 17.87 -17.85
CA PRO A 254 -20.29 17.95 -17.04
C PRO A 254 -20.02 17.72 -15.55
N GLU A 255 -20.58 18.54 -14.66
CA GLU A 255 -20.34 18.43 -13.20
C GLU A 255 -20.70 17.04 -12.63
N THR A 256 -21.69 16.36 -13.22
CA THR A 256 -22.08 15.00 -12.85
C THR A 256 -20.99 13.96 -13.11
N ALA A 257 -20.04 14.23 -14.00
CA ALA A 257 -18.94 13.35 -14.35
C ALA A 257 -17.63 13.69 -13.61
N TRP A 258 -17.56 14.80 -12.86
CA TRP A 258 -16.31 15.27 -12.25
C TRP A 258 -15.69 14.25 -11.30
N GLN A 259 -16.48 13.58 -10.47
CA GLN A 259 -15.96 12.61 -9.52
C GLN A 259 -15.28 11.44 -10.24
N ASP A 260 -15.94 10.83 -11.21
CA ASP A 260 -15.38 9.71 -11.99
C ASP A 260 -14.19 10.13 -12.86
N TYR A 261 -14.24 11.36 -13.40
CA TYR A 261 -13.12 11.97 -14.11
C TYR A 261 -11.89 12.05 -13.19
N ILE A 262 -12.05 12.58 -11.99
CA ILE A 262 -10.97 12.70 -11.00
C ILE A 262 -10.48 11.31 -10.58
N THR A 263 -11.39 10.35 -10.36
CA THR A 263 -11.01 8.96 -10.05
C THR A 263 -10.07 8.40 -11.12
N ARG A 264 -10.40 8.57 -12.41
CA ARG A 264 -9.56 8.10 -13.52
C ARG A 264 -8.22 8.84 -13.63
N GLU A 265 -8.17 10.14 -13.33
CA GLU A 265 -6.91 10.90 -13.27
C GLU A 265 -5.98 10.37 -12.17
N LEU A 266 -6.53 10.06 -11.00
CA LEU A 266 -5.76 9.58 -9.85
C LEU A 266 -5.33 8.10 -10.02
N THR A 267 -6.20 7.23 -10.53
CA THR A 267 -5.88 5.79 -10.67
C THR A 267 -4.88 5.52 -11.79
N ARG A 268 -4.77 6.41 -12.80
CA ARG A 268 -3.76 6.27 -13.86
C ARG A 268 -2.32 6.21 -13.32
N MET A 269 -2.04 6.87 -12.20
CA MET A 269 -0.76 6.79 -11.48
C MET A 269 -0.97 6.33 -10.03
N HIS A 270 -1.71 5.24 -9.85
CA HIS A 270 -2.12 4.72 -8.53
C HIS A 270 -0.95 4.50 -7.55
N GLY A 271 0.27 4.22 -8.04
CA GLY A 271 1.47 4.11 -7.19
C GLY A 271 1.84 5.43 -6.50
N TRP A 272 1.99 6.51 -7.28
CA TRP A 272 2.26 7.85 -6.73
C TRP A 272 1.10 8.38 -5.90
N ALA A 273 -0.14 8.21 -6.38
CA ALA A 273 -1.33 8.61 -5.63
C ALA A 273 -1.41 7.87 -4.28
N GLY A 274 -1.16 6.55 -4.25
CA GLY A 274 -1.16 5.76 -3.02
C GLY A 274 -0.07 6.17 -2.03
N PHE A 275 1.14 6.48 -2.51
CA PHE A 275 2.23 7.01 -1.69
C PHE A 275 1.89 8.39 -1.09
N ILE A 276 1.34 9.30 -1.91
CA ILE A 276 0.94 10.65 -1.45
C ILE A 276 -0.19 10.56 -0.43
N ARG A 277 -1.18 9.69 -0.66
CA ARG A 277 -2.29 9.42 0.27
C ARG A 277 -1.80 8.87 1.61
N TYR A 278 -0.82 7.97 1.59
CA TYR A 278 -0.15 7.53 2.82
C TYR A 278 0.54 8.72 3.51
N ARG A 279 1.38 9.46 2.77
CA ARG A 279 2.22 10.52 3.33
C ARG A 279 1.40 11.63 3.98
N SER A 280 0.28 12.02 3.36
CA SER A 280 -0.62 13.07 3.88
C SER A 280 -1.38 12.66 5.15
N THR A 281 -1.58 11.35 5.37
CA THR A 281 -2.27 10.82 6.56
C THR A 281 -1.32 10.45 7.70
N ALA A 282 -0.02 10.28 7.41
CA ALA A 282 1.01 9.96 8.39
C ALA A 282 1.46 11.19 9.21
N LYS A 283 0.65 11.59 10.21
CA LYS A 283 0.84 12.82 11.02
C LYS A 283 2.22 13.00 11.64
N HIS A 284 2.92 11.92 11.97
CA HIS A 284 4.23 11.95 12.62
C HIS A 284 5.40 11.70 11.65
N TYR A 285 5.13 11.61 10.35
CA TYR A 285 6.17 11.41 9.35
C TYR A 285 6.95 12.70 9.13
N TYR A 286 8.25 12.68 9.41
CA TYR A 286 9.13 13.86 9.37
C TYR A 286 8.97 14.67 8.06
N TRP A 287 9.06 13.98 6.91
CA TRP A 287 8.97 14.63 5.62
C TRP A 287 7.57 15.21 5.36
N ALA A 288 6.50 14.61 5.86
CA ALA A 288 5.14 15.14 5.71
C ALA A 288 4.93 16.43 6.51
N GLN A 289 5.49 16.51 7.72
CA GLN A 289 5.43 17.71 8.56
C GLN A 289 6.23 18.86 7.95
N ARG A 290 7.43 18.56 7.44
CA ARG A 290 8.33 19.59 6.90
C ARG A 290 7.95 20.05 5.50
N TYR A 291 7.45 19.15 4.66
CA TYR A 291 7.15 19.40 3.26
C TYR A 291 5.77 18.80 2.90
N PRO A 292 4.67 19.49 3.21
CA PRO A 292 3.33 18.94 3.09
C PRO A 292 2.94 18.68 1.63
N ALA A 293 2.21 17.59 1.39
CA ALA A 293 1.63 17.30 0.08
C ALA A 293 0.42 16.41 0.24
N ASP A 294 -0.64 16.68 -0.52
CA ASP A 294 -1.82 15.83 -0.59
C ASP A 294 -2.23 15.51 -2.03
N LEU A 295 -3.33 14.75 -2.18
CA LEU A 295 -3.84 14.37 -3.50
C LEU A 295 -4.45 15.55 -4.28
N VAL A 296 -4.83 16.62 -3.59
CA VAL A 296 -5.36 17.85 -4.21
C VAL A 296 -4.22 18.59 -4.89
N ASP A 297 -3.05 18.68 -4.23
CA ASP A 297 -1.83 19.21 -4.84
C ASP A 297 -1.43 18.39 -6.08
N PHE A 298 -1.39 17.07 -5.94
CA PHE A 298 -1.00 16.16 -7.02
C PHE A 298 -1.93 16.29 -8.24
N LEU A 299 -3.23 16.27 -8.01
CA LEU A 299 -4.23 16.43 -9.07
C LEU A 299 -4.13 17.80 -9.73
N ALA A 300 -3.94 18.87 -8.97
CA ALA A 300 -3.81 20.22 -9.53
C ALA A 300 -2.60 20.33 -10.47
N VAL A 301 -1.43 19.79 -10.06
CA VAL A 301 -0.24 19.73 -10.93
C VAL A 301 -0.52 18.93 -12.20
N ARG A 302 -1.14 17.76 -12.06
CA ARG A 302 -1.51 16.89 -13.19
C ARG A 302 -2.44 17.61 -14.17
N MET A 303 -3.49 18.24 -13.67
CA MET A 303 -4.48 18.94 -14.51
C MET A 303 -3.89 20.15 -15.23
N VAL A 304 -3.00 20.91 -14.59
CA VAL A 304 -2.31 22.04 -15.25
C VAL A 304 -1.43 21.53 -16.39
N LEU A 305 -0.63 20.49 -16.15
CA LEU A 305 0.21 19.88 -17.19
C LEU A 305 -0.65 19.31 -18.32
N GLY A 306 -1.74 18.61 -17.99
CA GLY A 306 -2.68 18.05 -18.96
C GLY A 306 -3.33 19.11 -19.83
N LEU A 307 -3.83 20.20 -19.24
CA LEU A 307 -4.40 21.32 -20.01
C LEU A 307 -3.36 21.99 -20.90
N ALA A 308 -2.13 22.16 -20.43
CA ALA A 308 -1.05 22.77 -21.21
C ALA A 308 -0.68 21.92 -22.44
N LEU A 309 -0.55 20.60 -22.26
CA LEU A 309 -0.31 19.65 -23.35
C LEU A 309 -1.49 19.59 -24.33
N LEU A 310 -2.72 19.67 -23.82
CA LEU A 310 -3.93 19.73 -24.64
C LEU A 310 -3.99 21.01 -25.50
N GLN A 311 -3.64 22.16 -24.93
CA GLN A 311 -3.53 23.42 -25.67
C GLN A 311 -2.40 23.41 -26.70
N GLU A 312 -1.28 22.76 -26.39
CA GLU A 312 -0.19 22.53 -27.34
C GLU A 312 -0.65 21.67 -28.52
N ALA A 313 -1.28 20.52 -28.24
CA ALA A 313 -1.86 19.65 -29.27
C ALA A 313 -2.90 20.40 -30.12
N GLY A 314 -3.74 21.23 -29.50
CA GLY A 314 -4.70 22.07 -30.21
C GLY A 314 -4.06 23.04 -31.20
N ARG A 315 -2.89 23.61 -30.89
CA ARG A 315 -2.16 24.51 -31.80
C ARG A 315 -1.41 23.79 -32.91
N HIS A 316 -0.80 22.64 -32.62
CA HIS A 316 0.03 21.91 -33.58
C HIS A 316 -0.77 20.96 -34.47
N GLN A 317 -1.83 20.34 -33.94
CA GLN A 317 -2.61 19.30 -34.61
C GLN A 317 -4.06 19.73 -34.91
N GLY A 318 -4.49 20.89 -34.42
CA GLY A 318 -5.88 21.36 -34.59
C GLY A 318 -6.90 20.53 -33.82
N SER A 319 -6.48 19.86 -32.73
CA SER A 319 -7.39 19.08 -31.90
C SER A 319 -8.26 20.00 -31.01
N PRO A 320 -9.53 19.64 -30.75
CA PRO A 320 -10.34 20.31 -29.75
C PRO A 320 -9.71 20.24 -28.36
N VAL A 321 -9.92 21.29 -27.56
CA VAL A 321 -9.31 21.45 -26.23
C VAL A 321 -10.31 21.38 -25.07
N SER A 322 -11.57 21.08 -25.36
CA SER A 322 -12.64 20.87 -24.38
C SER A 322 -13.49 19.66 -24.77
N TYR A 323 -14.14 19.02 -23.79
CA TYR A 323 -15.05 17.90 -24.03
C TYR A 323 -16.20 18.30 -24.94
N ARG A 324 -16.80 19.48 -24.74
CA ARG A 324 -17.90 19.98 -25.59
C ARG A 324 -17.46 20.17 -27.04
N ALA A 325 -16.29 20.77 -27.26
CA ALA A 325 -15.76 20.97 -28.61
C ALA A 325 -15.41 19.64 -29.28
N LEU A 326 -14.85 18.69 -28.52
CA LEU A 326 -14.56 17.35 -29.00
C LEU A 326 -15.86 16.63 -29.37
N ARG A 327 -16.88 16.70 -28.52
CA ARG A 327 -18.21 16.13 -28.77
C ARG A 327 -18.88 16.71 -30.01
N ALA A 328 -18.86 18.03 -30.14
CA ALA A 328 -19.37 18.69 -31.35
C ALA A 328 -18.63 18.20 -32.61
N SER A 329 -17.31 18.00 -32.54
CA SER A 329 -16.52 17.57 -33.69
C SER A 329 -16.87 16.17 -34.23
N TRP A 330 -17.16 15.21 -33.35
CA TRP A 330 -17.57 13.87 -33.77
C TRP A 330 -19.07 13.78 -34.08
N GLN A 331 -19.89 14.68 -33.53
CA GLN A 331 -21.29 14.82 -33.94
C GLN A 331 -21.42 15.39 -35.36
N GLU A 332 -20.59 16.37 -35.71
CA GLU A 332 -20.57 16.95 -37.04
C GLU A 332 -19.98 16.00 -38.09
N ARG A 333 -18.95 15.22 -37.73
CA ARG A 333 -18.22 14.34 -38.65
C ARG A 333 -17.98 12.94 -38.07
N PRO A 334 -19.02 12.12 -37.86
CA PRO A 334 -18.92 10.82 -37.19
C PRO A 334 -17.99 9.84 -37.91
N ARG A 335 -18.06 9.78 -39.25
CA ARG A 335 -17.18 8.90 -40.06
C ARG A 335 -15.70 9.24 -39.90
N LEU A 336 -15.35 10.53 -39.86
CA LEU A 336 -13.97 10.97 -39.65
C LEU A 336 -13.48 10.59 -38.24
N ALA A 337 -14.31 10.86 -37.22
CA ALA A 337 -14.00 10.53 -35.83
C ALA A 337 -13.84 9.02 -35.62
N TYR A 338 -14.69 8.20 -36.27
CA TYR A 338 -14.57 6.75 -36.22
C TYR A 338 -13.24 6.25 -36.81
N LEU A 339 -12.88 6.67 -38.03
CA LEU A 339 -11.60 6.28 -38.67
C LEU A 339 -10.39 6.67 -37.82
N ARG A 340 -10.43 7.87 -37.23
CA ARG A 340 -9.42 8.34 -36.26
C ARG A 340 -9.33 7.42 -35.04
N SER A 341 -10.47 7.11 -34.43
CA SER A 341 -10.55 6.23 -33.25
C SER A 341 -9.97 4.85 -33.53
N GLU A 342 -10.20 4.32 -34.73
CA GLU A 342 -9.70 3.02 -35.14
C GLU A 342 -8.18 3.02 -35.33
N LEU A 343 -7.64 4.04 -36.00
CA LEU A 343 -6.20 4.17 -36.24
C LEU A 343 -5.41 4.36 -34.94
N HIS A 344 -5.80 5.32 -34.10
CA HIS A 344 -5.00 5.74 -32.94
C HIS A 344 -5.23 4.89 -31.68
N SER A 345 -6.31 4.11 -31.62
CA SER A 345 -6.57 3.17 -30.51
C SER A 345 -6.10 1.74 -30.79
N ALA A 346 -5.25 1.53 -31.81
CA ALA A 346 -4.74 0.22 -32.24
C ALA A 346 -5.85 -0.81 -32.57
N ARG A 347 -7.02 -0.35 -33.06
CA ARG A 347 -8.16 -1.20 -33.45
C ARG A 347 -8.22 -1.44 -34.96
N ILE A 348 -7.55 -0.61 -35.75
CA ILE A 348 -7.58 -0.62 -37.21
C ILE A 348 -7.18 -1.97 -37.80
N LEU A 349 -7.84 -2.36 -38.90
CA LEU A 349 -7.37 -3.48 -39.70
C LEU A 349 -5.99 -3.17 -40.29
N PRO A 350 -4.95 -3.99 -40.08
CA PRO A 350 -3.58 -3.65 -40.48
C PRO A 350 -3.43 -3.27 -41.96
N ALA A 351 -4.17 -3.94 -42.86
CA ALA A 351 -4.15 -3.65 -44.29
C ALA A 351 -4.70 -2.24 -44.65
N TRP A 352 -5.45 -1.62 -43.74
CA TRP A 352 -6.07 -0.31 -43.94
C TRP A 352 -5.30 0.84 -43.31
N ALA A 353 -4.32 0.55 -42.43
CA ALA A 353 -3.60 1.55 -41.65
C ALA A 353 -2.99 2.65 -42.53
N GLN A 354 -2.20 2.27 -43.55
CA GLN A 354 -1.54 3.24 -44.43
C GLN A 354 -2.53 4.07 -45.27
N ARG A 355 -3.62 3.45 -45.75
CA ARG A 355 -4.64 4.14 -46.57
C ARG A 355 -5.39 5.18 -45.74
N ILE A 356 -5.80 4.80 -44.52
CA ILE A 356 -6.51 5.70 -43.60
C ILE A 356 -5.57 6.80 -43.10
N ASP A 357 -4.33 6.49 -42.71
CA ASP A 357 -3.36 7.49 -42.27
C ASP A 357 -3.06 8.54 -43.36
N GLY A 358 -2.85 8.09 -44.61
CA GLY A 358 -2.67 8.99 -45.76
C GLY A 358 -3.90 9.86 -46.05
N LEU A 359 -5.11 9.33 -45.85
CA LEU A 359 -6.36 10.09 -45.96
C LEU A 359 -6.50 11.12 -44.83
N LEU A 360 -6.20 10.74 -43.59
CA LEU A 360 -6.30 11.61 -42.42
C LEU A 360 -5.28 12.76 -42.45
N SER A 361 -4.14 12.55 -43.11
CA SER A 361 -3.15 13.60 -43.35
C SER A 361 -3.66 14.73 -44.27
N ARG A 362 -4.61 14.45 -45.16
CA ARG A 362 -5.23 15.42 -46.09
C ARG A 362 -6.72 15.15 -46.27
N PRO A 363 -7.55 15.47 -45.27
CA PRO A 363 -8.95 15.06 -45.24
C PRO A 363 -9.77 15.80 -46.31
N ARG A 364 -10.41 15.05 -47.20
CA ARG A 364 -11.45 15.55 -48.13
C ARG A 364 -12.78 14.89 -47.79
N ALA A 365 -13.86 15.66 -47.64
CA ALA A 365 -15.16 15.17 -47.16
C ALA A 365 -15.65 13.91 -47.92
N HIS A 366 -15.81 14.02 -49.25
CA HIS A 366 -16.23 12.88 -50.07
C HIS A 366 -15.28 11.67 -49.97
N ALA A 367 -13.97 11.88 -49.85
CA ALA A 367 -13.01 10.78 -49.73
C ALA A 367 -13.15 10.08 -48.37
N ILE A 368 -13.46 10.82 -47.30
CA ILE A 368 -13.73 10.26 -45.98
C ILE A 368 -14.99 9.42 -46.02
N ASP A 369 -16.08 9.91 -46.60
CA ASP A 369 -17.35 9.19 -46.59
C ASP A 369 -17.24 7.88 -47.37
N SER A 370 -16.60 7.91 -48.53
CA SER A 370 -16.32 6.72 -49.35
C SER A 370 -15.40 5.72 -48.64
N VAL A 371 -14.26 6.18 -48.10
CA VAL A 371 -13.31 5.28 -47.42
C VAL A 371 -13.88 4.74 -46.12
N ALA A 372 -14.68 5.52 -45.39
CA ALA A 372 -15.36 5.06 -44.17
C ALA A 372 -16.38 3.97 -44.50
N ALA A 373 -17.21 4.13 -45.53
CA ALA A 373 -18.15 3.11 -45.95
C ALA A 373 -17.44 1.80 -46.34
N GLU A 374 -16.38 1.88 -47.13
CA GLU A 374 -15.58 0.71 -47.50
C GLU A 374 -14.91 0.05 -46.28
N TYR A 375 -14.32 0.85 -45.38
CA TYR A 375 -13.67 0.35 -44.16
C TYR A 375 -14.67 -0.30 -43.22
N ILE A 376 -15.84 0.30 -42.98
CA ILE A 376 -16.90 -0.27 -42.14
C ILE A 376 -17.36 -1.61 -42.72
N GLY A 377 -17.54 -1.70 -44.05
CA GLY A 377 -17.85 -2.96 -44.73
C GLY A 377 -16.78 -4.02 -44.52
N ALA A 378 -15.51 -3.67 -44.75
CA ALA A 378 -14.38 -4.58 -44.53
C ALA A 378 -14.24 -5.01 -43.06
N ARG A 379 -14.45 -4.07 -42.13
CA ARG A 379 -14.42 -4.30 -40.69
C ARG A 379 -15.52 -5.25 -40.25
N ARG A 380 -16.75 -5.01 -40.71
CA ARG A 380 -17.89 -5.89 -40.44
C ARG A 380 -17.68 -7.30 -40.97
N GLN A 381 -17.19 -7.44 -42.20
CA GLN A 381 -16.85 -8.74 -42.77
C GLN A 381 -15.81 -9.46 -41.90
N PHE A 382 -14.72 -8.78 -41.52
CA PHE A 382 -13.68 -9.35 -40.69
C PHE A 382 -14.19 -9.79 -39.31
N GLU A 383 -15.00 -8.96 -38.65
CA GLU A 383 -15.58 -9.25 -37.34
C GLU A 383 -16.54 -10.45 -37.40
N LEU A 384 -17.42 -10.49 -38.41
CA LEU A 384 -18.37 -11.59 -38.61
C LEU A 384 -17.66 -12.90 -38.96
N ASP A 385 -16.65 -12.87 -39.85
CA ASP A 385 -15.87 -14.06 -40.20
C ASP A 385 -15.08 -14.61 -39.01
N SER A 386 -14.49 -13.72 -38.22
CA SER A 386 -13.76 -14.09 -37.02
C SER A 386 -14.69 -14.70 -35.97
N GLN A 387 -15.86 -14.08 -35.73
CA GLN A 387 -16.86 -14.59 -34.81
C GLN A 387 -17.44 -15.93 -35.28
N ARG A 388 -17.74 -16.06 -36.58
CA ARG A 388 -18.18 -17.31 -37.21
C ARG A 388 -17.15 -18.41 -37.00
N LYS A 389 -15.87 -18.15 -37.29
CA LYS A 389 -14.79 -19.13 -37.13
C LYS A 389 -14.72 -19.66 -35.70
N ARG A 390 -14.77 -18.76 -34.71
CA ARG A 390 -14.72 -19.12 -33.27
C ARG A 390 -15.95 -19.90 -32.80
N LEU A 391 -17.15 -19.52 -33.24
CA LEU A 391 -18.37 -20.26 -32.91
C LEU A 391 -18.39 -21.65 -33.54
N MET A 392 -17.95 -21.77 -34.79
CA MET A 392 -17.80 -23.07 -35.46
C MET A 392 -16.74 -23.94 -34.77
N GLU A 393 -15.65 -23.36 -34.30
CA GLU A 393 -14.64 -24.07 -33.53
C GLU A 393 -15.19 -24.53 -32.17
N LEU A 394 -15.92 -23.69 -31.45
CA LEU A 394 -16.61 -24.09 -30.22
C LEU A 394 -17.61 -25.23 -30.48
N ALA A 395 -18.43 -25.12 -31.54
CA ALA A 395 -19.38 -26.16 -31.91
C ALA A 395 -18.70 -27.51 -32.18
N ARG A 396 -17.50 -27.53 -32.79
CA ARG A 396 -16.69 -28.75 -32.96
C ARG A 396 -16.23 -29.34 -31.64
N VAL A 397 -15.84 -28.48 -30.70
CA VAL A 397 -15.39 -28.89 -29.36
C VAL A 397 -16.54 -29.41 -28.50
N VAL A 398 -17.76 -28.90 -28.73
CA VAL A 398 -18.99 -29.47 -28.16
C VAL A 398 -19.25 -30.86 -28.74
N GLY A 399 -19.16 -31.02 -30.07
CA GLY A 399 -19.38 -32.28 -30.77
C GLY A 399 -20.86 -32.57 -31.06
N GLY A 400 -21.16 -33.78 -31.52
CA GLY A 400 -22.51 -34.18 -31.93
C GLY A 400 -23.06 -33.31 -33.06
N ASP A 401 -24.34 -32.92 -32.97
CA ASP A 401 -25.03 -32.11 -33.98
C ASP A 401 -24.84 -30.59 -33.78
N ALA A 402 -23.93 -30.16 -32.89
CA ALA A 402 -23.78 -28.75 -32.51
C ALA A 402 -23.44 -27.82 -33.70
N GLU A 403 -22.63 -28.28 -34.67
CA GLU A 403 -22.37 -27.51 -35.90
C GLU A 403 -23.63 -27.30 -36.74
N GLN A 404 -24.47 -28.34 -36.86
CA GLN A 404 -25.70 -28.29 -37.64
C GLN A 404 -26.74 -27.42 -36.94
N ALA A 405 -26.88 -27.57 -35.62
CA ALA A 405 -27.72 -26.73 -34.78
C ALA A 405 -27.35 -25.25 -34.93
N LEU A 406 -26.06 -24.91 -34.79
CA LEU A 406 -25.57 -23.53 -34.93
C LEU A 406 -25.90 -22.91 -36.29
N ARG A 407 -25.74 -23.66 -37.39
CA ARG A 407 -26.09 -23.20 -38.75
C ARG A 407 -27.60 -23.02 -38.96
N GLY A 408 -28.41 -23.77 -38.20
CA GLY A 408 -29.87 -23.74 -38.26
C GLY A 408 -30.52 -22.65 -37.41
N LEU A 409 -29.77 -21.98 -36.54
CA LEU A 409 -30.31 -20.94 -35.65
C LEU A 409 -30.80 -19.71 -36.42
N LYS A 410 -31.87 -19.11 -35.91
CA LYS A 410 -32.36 -17.82 -36.39
C LYS A 410 -31.45 -16.68 -35.90
N SER A 411 -31.58 -15.51 -36.53
CA SER A 411 -30.82 -14.31 -36.16
C SER A 411 -31.00 -13.92 -34.69
N GLU A 412 -32.21 -14.05 -34.14
CA GLU A 412 -32.53 -13.78 -32.72
C GLU A 412 -31.87 -14.77 -31.76
N ASP A 413 -31.86 -16.05 -32.12
CA ASP A 413 -31.24 -17.12 -31.34
C ASP A 413 -29.71 -17.00 -31.35
N LEU A 414 -29.12 -16.63 -32.50
CA LEU A 414 -27.68 -16.35 -32.62
C LEU A 414 -27.24 -15.16 -31.76
N GLN A 415 -28.04 -14.09 -31.72
CA GLN A 415 -27.78 -12.96 -30.83
C GLN A 415 -27.87 -13.37 -29.38
N THR A 416 -28.89 -14.17 -29.03
CA THR A 416 -29.07 -14.70 -27.68
C THR A 416 -27.90 -15.58 -27.26
N LEU A 417 -27.48 -16.53 -28.10
CA LEU A 417 -26.31 -17.38 -27.85
C LEU A 417 -25.05 -16.54 -27.67
N ARG A 418 -24.75 -15.62 -28.60
CA ARG A 418 -23.58 -14.74 -28.50
C ARG A 418 -23.59 -13.91 -27.21
N ARG A 419 -24.75 -13.36 -26.83
CA ARG A 419 -24.90 -12.58 -25.59
C ARG A 419 -24.65 -13.45 -24.36
N LEU A 420 -25.23 -14.64 -24.29
CA LEU A 420 -25.03 -15.57 -23.16
C LEU A 420 -23.57 -16.01 -23.03
N LEU A 421 -22.91 -16.34 -24.15
CA LEU A 421 -21.48 -16.67 -24.15
C LEU A 421 -20.65 -15.47 -23.66
N ARG A 422 -20.92 -14.25 -24.13
CA ARG A 422 -20.21 -13.04 -23.68
C ARG A 422 -20.37 -12.77 -22.19
N GLU A 423 -21.61 -12.90 -21.69
CA GLU A 423 -21.92 -12.72 -20.27
C GLU A 423 -21.27 -13.81 -19.40
N TRP A 424 -21.20 -15.06 -19.91
CA TRP A 424 -20.47 -16.13 -19.24
C TRP A 424 -18.97 -15.87 -19.20
N GLU A 425 -18.34 -15.48 -20.32
CA GLU A 425 -16.90 -15.16 -20.37
C GLU A 425 -16.51 -14.01 -19.43
N ALA A 426 -17.44 -13.09 -19.13
CA ALA A 426 -17.24 -12.04 -18.13
C ALA A 426 -17.36 -12.54 -16.67
N ARG A 427 -18.13 -13.61 -16.42
CA ARG A 427 -18.45 -14.12 -15.07
C ARG A 427 -17.68 -15.37 -14.68
N GLU A 428 -17.20 -16.16 -15.64
CA GLU A 428 -16.65 -17.50 -15.39
C GLU A 428 -15.50 -17.48 -14.39
N GLY A 429 -14.69 -16.42 -14.37
CA GLY A 429 -13.55 -16.29 -13.44
C GLY A 429 -13.98 -16.37 -11.98
N TYR A 430 -15.15 -15.81 -11.63
CA TYR A 430 -15.71 -15.91 -10.29
C TYR A 430 -16.22 -17.33 -9.99
N VAL A 431 -16.85 -17.99 -10.96
CA VAL A 431 -17.36 -19.35 -10.81
C VAL A 431 -16.21 -20.36 -10.65
N TRP A 432 -15.13 -20.19 -11.42
CA TRP A 432 -13.90 -20.96 -11.29
C TRP A 432 -13.28 -20.80 -9.91
N LEU A 433 -13.22 -19.58 -9.39
CA LEU A 433 -12.72 -19.31 -8.04
C LEU A 433 -13.55 -20.05 -6.98
N GLN A 434 -14.88 -19.95 -7.04
CA GLN A 434 -15.76 -20.67 -6.11
C GLN A 434 -15.60 -22.20 -6.18
N ALA A 435 -15.44 -22.75 -7.38
CA ALA A 435 -15.20 -24.18 -7.56
C ALA A 435 -13.85 -24.63 -7.00
N MET A 436 -12.82 -23.78 -7.10
CA MET A 436 -11.52 -24.01 -6.48
C MET A 436 -11.60 -23.93 -4.95
N GLU A 437 -12.28 -22.91 -4.41
CA GLU A 437 -12.51 -22.77 -2.97
C GLU A 437 -13.30 -23.96 -2.39
N SER A 438 -14.34 -24.41 -3.09
CA SER A 438 -15.13 -25.60 -2.70
C SER A 438 -14.23 -26.83 -2.53
N HIS A 439 -13.30 -27.06 -3.46
CA HIS A 439 -12.35 -28.17 -3.36
C HIS A 439 -11.50 -28.07 -2.07
N TYR A 440 -10.91 -26.90 -1.80
CA TYR A 440 -10.08 -26.69 -0.60
C TYR A 440 -10.89 -26.78 0.70
N ILE A 441 -12.09 -26.19 0.73
CA ILE A 441 -12.97 -26.20 1.91
C ILE A 441 -13.42 -27.63 2.22
N THR A 442 -13.91 -28.37 1.23
CA THR A 442 -14.32 -29.77 1.42
C THR A 442 -13.14 -30.61 1.92
N ALA A 443 -11.98 -30.48 1.28
CA ALA A 443 -10.78 -31.21 1.70
C ALA A 443 -10.36 -30.88 3.15
N LEU A 444 -10.51 -29.62 3.58
CA LEU A 444 -10.23 -29.19 4.95
C LEU A 444 -11.27 -29.75 5.93
N VAL A 445 -12.56 -29.64 5.60
CA VAL A 445 -13.67 -30.12 6.43
C VAL A 445 -13.57 -31.62 6.68
N ASP A 446 -13.22 -32.40 5.65
CA ASP A 446 -13.01 -33.85 5.77
C ASP A 446 -11.82 -34.21 6.68
N GLN A 447 -10.88 -33.29 6.86
CA GLN A 447 -9.72 -33.44 7.74
C GLN A 447 -9.96 -32.92 9.17
N LEU A 448 -11.04 -32.16 9.41
CA LEU A 448 -11.33 -31.60 10.73
C LEU A 448 -11.63 -32.73 11.73
N ARG A 449 -10.68 -32.98 12.63
CA ARG A 449 -10.89 -33.82 13.82
C ARG A 449 -11.38 -32.95 14.96
N VAL A 450 -12.55 -33.27 15.50
CA VAL A 450 -13.05 -32.61 16.72
C VAL A 450 -12.09 -32.93 17.87
N PRO A 451 -11.52 -31.91 18.55
CA PRO A 451 -10.63 -32.15 19.68
C PRO A 451 -11.35 -32.94 20.77
N GLN A 452 -10.67 -33.91 21.38
CA GLN A 452 -11.17 -34.52 22.60
C GLN A 452 -11.15 -33.49 23.74
N PRO A 453 -12.12 -33.54 24.68
CA PRO A 453 -12.15 -32.62 25.81
C PRO A 453 -10.84 -32.69 26.59
N ALA A 454 -10.33 -31.51 26.98
CA ALA A 454 -9.07 -31.39 27.71
C ALA A 454 -9.07 -32.24 28.98
N SER A 455 -7.93 -32.86 29.27
CA SER A 455 -7.72 -33.60 30.52
C SER A 455 -8.05 -32.72 31.74
N PRO A 456 -8.70 -33.25 32.79
CA PRO A 456 -9.00 -32.49 34.00
C PRO A 456 -7.74 -32.11 34.81
N LYS A 457 -6.56 -32.61 34.45
CA LYS A 457 -5.28 -32.33 35.09
C LYS A 457 -4.76 -30.93 34.69
N ARG A 458 -4.29 -30.15 35.66
CA ARG A 458 -3.58 -28.87 35.41
C ARG A 458 -2.35 -29.14 34.51
N PRO A 459 -2.24 -28.50 33.33
CA PRO A 459 -1.09 -28.71 32.44
C PRO A 459 0.20 -28.21 33.09
N PHE A 460 1.33 -28.80 32.68
CA PHE A 460 2.66 -28.39 33.13
C PHE A 460 2.99 -26.97 32.65
N ALA A 461 2.71 -26.68 31.38
CA ALA A 461 2.85 -25.36 30.79
C ALA A 461 1.69 -25.05 29.82
N GLN A 462 1.32 -23.77 29.77
CA GLN A 462 0.42 -23.19 28.79
C GLN A 462 1.23 -22.30 27.86
N ALA A 463 1.05 -22.40 26.55
CA ALA A 463 1.82 -21.62 25.60
C ALA A 463 0.92 -20.85 24.64
N LEU A 464 1.06 -19.53 24.62
CA LEU A 464 0.35 -18.62 23.74
C LEU A 464 1.23 -18.37 22.52
N PHE A 465 0.95 -19.07 21.44
CA PHE A 465 1.66 -18.93 20.17
C PHE A 465 1.00 -17.88 19.27
N CYS A 466 1.78 -17.28 18.38
CA CYS A 466 1.22 -16.50 17.29
C CYS A 466 0.22 -17.35 16.47
N ILE A 467 -0.90 -16.76 16.04
CA ILE A 467 -1.87 -17.35 15.08
C ILE A 467 -1.30 -17.51 13.65
N ASP A 468 0.00 -17.34 13.45
CA ASP A 468 0.64 -17.67 12.19
C ASP A 468 0.48 -19.18 11.92
N VAL A 469 -0.01 -19.52 10.74
CA VAL A 469 -0.27 -20.92 10.33
C VAL A 469 0.98 -21.80 10.43
N ARG A 470 2.18 -21.22 10.32
CA ARG A 470 3.46 -21.92 10.48
C ARG A 470 3.75 -22.33 11.92
N SER A 471 3.10 -21.71 12.91
CA SER A 471 3.21 -22.12 14.32
C SER A 471 2.26 -23.27 14.68
N GLU A 472 1.30 -23.61 13.81
CA GLU A 472 0.31 -24.64 14.10
C GLU A 472 0.91 -26.05 14.25
N PRO A 473 1.83 -26.53 13.39
CA PRO A 473 2.47 -27.84 13.57
C PRO A 473 3.13 -27.99 14.94
N MET A 474 3.95 -27.00 15.33
CA MET A 474 4.63 -26.97 16.62
C MET A 474 3.65 -27.02 17.80
N ARG A 475 2.54 -26.26 17.72
CA ARG A 475 1.47 -26.29 18.73
C ARG A 475 0.88 -27.69 18.89
N ARG A 476 0.55 -28.35 17.77
CA ARG A 476 -0.03 -29.70 17.78
C ARG A 476 0.95 -30.74 18.32
N GLN A 477 2.24 -30.66 17.97
CA GLN A 477 3.29 -31.55 18.49
C GLN A 477 3.48 -31.36 20.00
N LEU A 478 3.50 -30.12 20.48
CA LEU A 478 3.64 -29.82 21.91
C LEU A 478 2.46 -30.37 22.72
N GLU A 479 1.22 -30.22 22.22
CA GLU A 479 0.03 -30.79 22.88
C GLU A 479 0.02 -32.33 22.83
N ALA A 480 0.55 -32.95 21.78
CA ALA A 480 0.62 -34.40 21.66
C ALA A 480 1.51 -35.05 22.74
N LEU A 481 2.43 -34.30 23.35
CA LEU A 481 3.20 -34.74 24.52
C LEU A 481 2.33 -34.90 25.80
N GLY A 482 1.10 -34.36 25.80
CA GLY A 482 0.06 -34.61 26.81
C GLY A 482 0.09 -33.75 28.08
N ASP A 483 1.21 -33.08 28.38
CA ASP A 483 1.37 -32.21 29.55
C ASP A 483 1.27 -30.70 29.22
N TYR A 484 1.03 -30.33 27.97
CA TYR A 484 1.01 -28.95 27.48
C TYR A 484 -0.36 -28.56 26.93
N GLN A 485 -0.70 -27.28 27.06
CA GLN A 485 -1.89 -26.68 26.44
C GLN A 485 -1.46 -25.47 25.62
N THR A 486 -1.90 -25.34 24.37
CA THR A 486 -1.54 -24.19 23.54
C THR A 486 -2.74 -23.34 23.16
N PHE A 487 -2.49 -22.05 22.95
CA PHE A 487 -3.46 -21.07 22.50
C PHE A 487 -2.88 -20.33 21.30
N GLY A 488 -3.75 -19.92 20.37
CA GLY A 488 -3.38 -19.02 19.28
C GLY A 488 -3.79 -17.60 19.65
N ILE A 489 -2.87 -16.65 19.56
CA ILE A 489 -3.12 -15.22 19.76
C ILE A 489 -2.41 -14.40 18.67
N ALA A 490 -2.90 -13.20 18.34
CA ALA A 490 -2.18 -12.31 17.43
C ALA A 490 -0.75 -12.05 17.94
N GLY A 491 0.27 -12.09 17.08
CA GLY A 491 1.69 -12.08 17.49
C GLY A 491 2.16 -10.84 18.26
N PHE A 492 1.44 -9.72 18.17
CA PHE A 492 1.67 -8.52 18.98
C PHE A 492 1.01 -8.58 20.38
N PHE A 493 0.31 -9.68 20.67
CA PHE A 493 -0.41 -9.99 21.91
C PHE A 493 -1.40 -8.93 22.39
N GLY A 494 -1.96 -8.13 21.46
CA GLY A 494 -2.84 -7.02 21.81
C GLY A 494 -2.13 -5.77 22.33
N VAL A 495 -0.79 -5.75 22.33
CA VAL A 495 0.04 -4.63 22.81
C VAL A 495 0.59 -3.85 21.61
N PRO A 496 -0.02 -2.74 21.19
CA PRO A 496 0.54 -1.90 20.15
C PRO A 496 1.80 -1.20 20.67
N LEU A 497 2.95 -1.64 20.17
CA LEU A 497 4.27 -1.33 20.74
C LEU A 497 5.14 -0.57 19.73
N GLY A 498 5.55 0.65 20.07
CA GLY A 498 6.73 1.27 19.47
C GLY A 498 7.95 0.72 20.17
N TYR A 499 8.98 0.30 19.43
CA TYR A 499 10.16 -0.35 19.99
C TYR A 499 11.45 0.26 19.46
N LEU A 500 12.34 0.66 20.37
CA LEU A 500 13.70 1.06 20.04
C LEU A 500 14.67 0.03 20.58
N GLU A 501 15.27 -0.74 19.67
CA GLU A 501 16.21 -1.81 19.99
C GLU A 501 17.57 -1.23 20.42
N PHE A 502 18.26 -1.93 21.33
CA PHE A 502 19.59 -1.51 21.78
C PHE A 502 20.57 -1.47 20.61
N GLY A 503 21.33 -0.38 20.48
CA GLY A 503 22.28 -0.15 19.39
C GLY A 503 21.64 0.20 18.04
N LYS A 504 20.30 0.30 17.94
CA LYS A 504 19.60 0.77 16.73
C LYS A 504 19.00 2.16 16.92
N GLY A 505 19.12 3.01 15.90
CA GLY A 505 18.67 4.41 15.95
C GLY A 505 17.25 4.67 15.43
N SER A 506 16.47 3.63 15.11
CA SER A 506 15.13 3.77 14.50
C SER A 506 14.06 3.04 15.28
N GLU A 507 12.96 3.74 15.58
CA GLU A 507 11.74 3.16 16.16
C GLU A 507 11.09 2.17 15.17
N MET A 508 10.74 0.98 15.66
CA MET A 508 9.96 -0.02 14.94
C MET A 508 8.54 -0.06 15.50
N HIS A 509 7.53 -0.09 14.64
CA HIS A 509 6.13 -0.24 15.04
C HIS A 509 5.76 -1.72 15.01
N LEU A 510 5.71 -2.36 16.18
CA LEU A 510 5.39 -3.79 16.32
C LEU A 510 3.90 -3.99 16.60
N CYS A 511 3.08 -3.63 15.61
CA CYS A 511 1.63 -3.76 15.62
C CYS A 511 1.05 -3.81 14.19
N PRO A 512 -0.23 -4.18 13.99
CA PRO A 512 -0.83 -4.21 12.66
C PRO A 512 -0.81 -2.82 12.00
N ALA A 513 -0.65 -2.76 10.67
CA ALA A 513 -0.52 -1.52 9.90
C ALA A 513 -1.69 -0.52 10.07
N VAL A 514 -2.86 -1.01 10.50
CA VAL A 514 -4.05 -0.20 10.78
C VAL A 514 -4.02 0.48 12.16
N GLN A 515 -3.00 0.22 12.99
CA GLN A 515 -2.82 0.80 14.31
C GLN A 515 -1.51 1.58 14.40
N THR A 516 -1.52 2.70 15.13
CA THR A 516 -0.31 3.47 15.46
C THR A 516 0.00 3.28 16.94
N PRO A 517 1.23 2.89 17.32
CA PRO A 517 1.59 2.71 18.71
C PRO A 517 1.66 4.07 19.41
N LYS A 518 0.97 4.18 20.56
CA LYS A 518 1.02 5.38 21.42
C LYS A 518 2.25 5.38 22.31
N ASN A 519 2.67 4.20 22.76
CA ASN A 519 3.75 4.01 23.71
C ASN A 519 5.00 3.46 23.03
N LEU A 520 6.16 3.94 23.48
CA LEU A 520 7.49 3.55 23.02
C LEU A 520 8.21 2.80 24.15
N VAL A 521 8.77 1.64 23.85
CA VAL A 521 9.62 0.88 24.78
C VAL A 521 11.05 0.91 24.27
N LEU A 522 11.94 1.24 25.19
CA LEU A 522 13.37 1.28 24.94
C LEU A 522 14.01 0.01 25.48
N GLU A 523 14.89 -0.59 24.69
CA GLU A 523 15.76 -1.66 25.15
C GLU A 523 17.09 -1.07 25.65
N ILE A 524 17.45 -1.38 26.89
CA ILE A 524 18.64 -0.89 27.58
C ILE A 524 19.48 -2.08 28.09
N PRO A 525 20.81 -1.99 28.20
CA PRO A 525 21.62 -3.10 28.70
C PRO A 525 21.42 -3.28 30.22
N ALA A 526 21.49 -4.52 30.69
CA ALA A 526 21.08 -4.93 32.04
C ALA A 526 22.14 -4.66 33.14
N ASP A 527 23.38 -4.38 32.76
CA ASP A 527 24.49 -3.98 33.63
C ASP A 527 24.36 -2.54 34.16
N LEU A 528 23.43 -1.76 33.61
CA LEU A 528 22.98 -0.51 34.19
C LEU A 528 22.01 -0.82 35.34
N GLU A 529 22.53 -1.06 36.54
CA GLU A 529 21.72 -1.09 37.75
C GLU A 529 20.99 0.26 37.90
N LEU A 530 19.66 0.22 37.78
CA LEU A 530 18.78 1.36 37.95
C LEU A 530 18.61 1.69 39.44
N GLU A 531 19.68 2.16 40.09
CA GLU A 531 19.49 3.07 41.23
C GLU A 531 18.94 4.39 40.66
N GLU A 532 18.05 5.09 41.38
CA GLU A 532 17.26 6.25 40.88
C GLU A 532 18.09 7.40 40.28
N GLU A 533 19.42 7.39 40.46
CA GLU A 533 20.38 8.33 39.85
C GLU A 533 21.04 7.85 38.54
N ALA A 534 21.00 6.55 38.19
CA ALA A 534 21.71 5.97 37.03
C ALA A 534 20.94 6.00 35.70
N LEU A 535 19.61 6.21 35.73
CA LEU A 535 18.76 6.31 34.53
C LEU A 535 19.23 7.45 33.58
N TYR A 536 19.81 8.51 34.16
CA TYR A 536 20.26 9.70 33.44
C TYR A 536 21.46 9.43 32.52
N GLY A 537 22.45 8.66 32.98
CA GLY A 537 23.62 8.30 32.19
C GLY A 537 23.30 7.30 31.08
N ALA A 538 22.37 6.36 31.34
CA ALA A 538 21.90 5.37 30.36
C ALA A 538 21.23 6.03 29.15
N LEU A 539 20.31 6.96 29.40
CA LEU A 539 19.60 7.67 28.34
C LEU A 539 20.52 8.62 27.58
N GLU A 540 21.46 9.26 28.28
CA GLU A 540 22.48 10.12 27.65
C GLU A 540 23.38 9.32 26.70
N HIS A 541 23.79 8.10 27.07
CA HIS A 541 24.57 7.21 26.20
C HIS A 541 23.79 6.74 24.96
N VAL A 542 22.53 6.30 25.13
CA VAL A 542 21.66 5.89 24.02
C VAL A 542 21.41 7.06 23.05
N LEU A 543 21.17 8.27 23.58
CA LEU A 543 20.99 9.49 22.77
C LEU A 543 22.30 9.97 22.11
N HIS A 544 23.45 9.72 22.74
CA HIS A 544 24.77 10.03 22.18
C HIS A 544 25.12 9.08 21.03
N ASP A 545 24.81 7.79 21.15
CA ASP A 545 24.97 6.81 20.08
C ASP A 545 24.01 7.07 18.91
N LEU A 546 22.79 7.52 19.18
CA LEU A 546 21.83 8.00 18.16
C LEU A 546 22.42 9.14 17.30
N LYS A 547 23.13 10.11 17.91
CA LYS A 547 23.79 11.22 17.19
C LYS A 547 24.91 10.73 16.28
N SER A 548 25.61 9.66 16.65
CA SER A 548 26.68 9.08 15.83
C SER A 548 26.17 8.41 14.55
N SER A 549 24.89 8.00 14.52
CA SER A 549 24.28 7.27 13.39
C SER A 549 23.70 8.17 12.28
N VAL A 550 23.32 9.42 12.58
CA VAL A 550 22.66 10.32 11.61
C VAL A 550 23.66 11.18 10.83
N LEU A 551 24.85 11.44 11.37
CA LEU A 551 25.85 12.35 10.77
C LEU A 551 27.09 11.64 10.18
N SER A 552 27.27 10.34 10.39
CA SER A 552 28.39 9.55 9.84
C SER A 552 28.26 8.98 8.40
N PRO A 553 27.16 9.08 7.63
CA PRO A 553 27.14 8.45 6.30
C PRO A 553 28.04 9.13 5.25
N PHE A 554 28.26 10.45 5.34
CA PHE A 554 28.73 11.22 4.17
C PHE A 554 30.21 11.04 3.81
N VAL A 555 31.06 10.56 4.73
CA VAL A 555 32.47 10.24 4.45
C VAL A 555 32.74 8.73 4.56
N ALA A 556 31.95 8.02 5.37
CA ALA A 556 32.11 6.59 5.60
C ALA A 556 31.55 5.72 4.46
N VAL A 557 30.50 6.15 3.74
CA VAL A 557 29.86 5.31 2.71
C VAL A 557 30.75 5.08 1.50
N GLU A 558 31.54 6.08 1.06
CA GLU A 558 32.45 5.91 -0.09
C GLU A 558 33.70 5.09 0.26
N ALA A 559 34.21 5.19 1.50
CA ALA A 559 35.40 4.45 1.95
C ALA A 559 35.09 3.04 2.50
N ILE A 560 33.96 2.86 3.18
CA ILE A 560 33.52 1.58 3.79
C ILE A 560 32.57 0.82 2.85
N GLY A 561 31.93 1.47 1.88
CA GLY A 561 31.08 0.80 0.88
C GLY A 561 31.79 -0.33 0.12
N LEU A 562 33.08 -0.14 -0.19
CA LEU A 562 33.96 -1.18 -0.76
C LEU A 562 34.28 -2.32 0.22
N LEU A 563 34.23 -2.08 1.53
CA LEU A 563 34.34 -3.16 2.54
C LEU A 563 32.99 -3.89 2.69
N PHE A 564 31.87 -3.19 2.60
CA PHE A 564 30.55 -3.82 2.56
C PHE A 564 30.35 -4.69 1.31
N SER A 565 30.97 -4.34 0.17
CA SER A 565 30.93 -5.18 -1.03
C SER A 565 31.68 -6.50 -0.85
N LEU A 566 32.75 -6.55 -0.05
CA LEU A 566 33.38 -7.81 0.37
C LEU A 566 32.42 -8.67 1.21
N GLY A 567 31.65 -8.04 2.08
CA GLY A 567 30.59 -8.71 2.83
C GLY A 567 29.48 -9.27 1.92
N LEU A 568 29.07 -8.52 0.89
CA LEU A 568 28.11 -8.97 -0.12
C LEU A 568 28.66 -10.13 -0.97
N ILE A 569 29.91 -10.04 -1.42
CA ILE A 569 30.60 -11.09 -2.15
C ILE A 569 30.70 -12.36 -1.29
N GLY A 570 31.07 -12.23 -0.01
CA GLY A 570 31.11 -13.34 0.93
C GLY A 570 29.74 -14.01 1.12
N LYS A 571 28.69 -13.21 1.34
CA LYS A 571 27.30 -13.69 1.44
C LYS A 571 26.80 -14.37 0.16
N THR A 572 27.34 -14.00 -1.01
CA THR A 572 26.88 -14.50 -2.31
C THR A 572 27.65 -15.73 -2.77
N LEU A 573 28.98 -15.73 -2.64
CA LEU A 573 29.84 -16.80 -3.15
C LEU A 573 30.12 -17.89 -2.12
N LEU A 574 30.15 -17.55 -0.82
CA LEU A 574 30.51 -18.47 0.28
C LEU A 574 29.62 -18.23 1.52
N PRO A 575 28.28 -18.31 1.40
CA PRO A 575 27.35 -17.90 2.47
C PRO A 575 27.64 -18.58 3.82
N LEU A 576 27.80 -19.91 3.83
CA LEU A 576 28.03 -20.68 5.07
C LEU A 576 29.38 -20.38 5.74
N GLY A 577 30.44 -20.22 4.92
CA GLY A 577 31.79 -19.93 5.42
C GLY A 577 31.92 -18.49 5.91
N TYR A 578 31.33 -17.55 5.17
CA TYR A 578 31.23 -16.15 5.57
C TYR A 578 30.45 -16.01 6.88
N HIS A 579 29.28 -16.64 7.01
CA HIS A 579 28.48 -16.56 8.23
C HIS A 579 29.18 -17.16 9.45
N HIS A 580 29.85 -18.31 9.33
CA HIS A 580 30.62 -18.88 10.44
C HIS A 580 31.77 -17.97 10.89
N TRP A 581 32.49 -17.36 9.94
CA TRP A 581 33.58 -16.44 10.25
C TRP A 581 33.06 -15.13 10.85
N HIS A 582 32.00 -14.57 10.26
CA HIS A 582 31.37 -13.33 10.67
C HIS A 582 30.67 -13.44 12.04
N ALA A 583 30.07 -14.59 12.35
CA ALA A 583 29.47 -14.85 13.66
C ALA A 583 30.51 -14.84 14.79
N ARG A 584 31.78 -15.16 14.50
CA ARG A 584 32.89 -15.07 15.48
C ARG A 584 33.41 -13.65 15.70
N LEU A 585 33.10 -12.72 14.79
CA LEU A 585 33.55 -11.33 14.84
C LEU A 585 32.59 -10.40 15.57
N HIS A 586 31.33 -10.78 15.71
CA HIS A 586 30.35 -10.02 16.49
C HIS A 586 30.27 -10.56 17.92
N SER A 587 30.45 -9.69 18.90
CA SER A 587 30.14 -9.99 20.29
C SER A 587 28.66 -10.32 20.43
N GLU A 588 28.33 -11.36 21.22
CA GLU A 588 26.96 -11.60 21.65
C GLU A 588 26.36 -10.31 22.23
N LYS A 589 25.09 -10.03 21.90
CA LYS A 589 24.42 -8.85 22.46
C LYS A 589 24.43 -8.97 23.99
N PRO A 590 24.71 -7.87 24.72
CA PRO A 590 24.60 -7.90 26.17
C PRO A 590 23.17 -8.25 26.58
N ILE A 591 23.00 -8.79 27.78
CA ILE A 591 21.67 -8.99 28.36
C ILE A 591 20.99 -7.62 28.45
N THR A 592 19.74 -7.53 28.01
CA THR A 592 18.98 -6.26 27.96
C THR A 592 17.72 -6.31 28.82
N ARG A 593 17.22 -5.13 29.18
CA ARG A 593 15.94 -4.87 29.86
C ARG A 593 15.05 -3.99 29.00
N LEU A 594 13.75 -4.09 29.22
CA LEU A 594 12.75 -3.22 28.61
C LEU A 594 12.34 -2.14 29.59
N LEU A 595 12.41 -0.87 29.17
CA LEU A 595 11.86 0.23 29.93
C LEU A 595 10.34 0.32 29.67
N LEU A 596 9.56 -0.36 30.52
CA LEU A 596 8.11 -0.53 30.35
C LEU A 596 7.26 0.44 31.16
N ASP A 597 7.81 1.04 32.21
CA ASP A 597 7.04 1.94 33.06
C ASP A 597 7.01 3.35 32.48
N LYS A 598 5.83 3.99 32.59
CA LYS A 598 5.62 5.36 32.11
C LYS A 598 6.55 6.32 32.84
N LEU A 599 7.30 7.12 32.09
CA LEU A 599 8.05 8.24 32.67
C LEU A 599 7.09 9.26 33.28
N SER A 600 7.37 9.69 34.51
CA SER A 600 6.64 10.80 35.12
C SER A 600 7.00 12.13 34.42
N PRO A 601 6.12 13.15 34.48
CA PRO A 601 6.43 14.48 33.95
C PRO A 601 7.74 15.05 34.51
N ASP A 602 8.02 14.82 35.79
CA ASP A 602 9.25 15.30 36.45
C ASP A 602 10.49 14.57 35.94
N GLN A 603 10.41 13.26 35.70
CA GLN A 603 11.49 12.47 35.11
C GLN A 603 11.77 12.94 33.68
N ALA A 604 10.73 13.16 32.88
CA ALA A 604 10.85 13.67 31.52
C ALA A 604 11.48 15.07 31.50
N ASP A 605 11.03 15.99 32.36
CA ASP A 605 11.59 17.34 32.47
C ASP A 605 13.08 17.30 32.88
N SER A 606 13.44 16.40 33.81
CA SER A 606 14.83 16.20 34.22
C SER A 606 15.72 15.73 33.06
N ILE A 607 15.23 14.79 32.23
CA ILE A 607 15.94 14.33 31.02
C ILE A 607 16.13 15.48 30.02
N VAL A 608 15.09 16.28 29.78
CA VAL A 608 15.18 17.43 28.85
C VAL A 608 16.20 18.45 29.35
N ARG A 609 16.22 18.73 30.67
CA ARG A 609 17.23 19.61 31.28
C ARG A 609 18.64 19.10 31.05
N ALA A 610 18.88 17.80 31.21
CA ALA A 610 20.19 17.19 30.99
C ALA A 610 20.64 17.33 29.52
N ILE A 611 19.75 17.04 28.56
CA ILE A 611 20.02 17.20 27.12
C ILE A 611 20.36 18.66 26.79
N GLN A 612 19.55 19.60 27.29
CA GLN A 612 19.75 21.03 27.05
C GLN A 612 21.06 21.52 27.66
N ARG A 613 21.42 21.06 28.87
CA ARG A 613 22.71 21.35 29.51
C ARG A 613 23.87 20.89 28.61
N ALA A 614 23.82 19.67 28.10
CA ALA A 614 24.84 19.16 27.19
C ALA A 614 24.92 19.96 25.88
N MET A 615 23.77 20.39 25.32
CA MET A 615 23.72 21.22 24.11
C MET A 615 24.31 22.61 24.35
N ILE A 616 24.01 23.25 25.48
CA ILE A 616 24.57 24.56 25.86
C ILE A 616 26.08 24.46 26.07
N VAL A 617 26.55 23.45 26.79
CA VAL A 617 27.99 23.19 26.95
C VAL A 617 28.67 23.03 25.59
N LYS A 618 28.07 22.25 24.69
CA LYS A 618 28.60 22.05 23.34
C LYS A 618 28.63 23.35 22.53
N ALA A 619 27.58 24.18 22.65
CA ALA A 619 27.52 25.49 21.99
C ALA A 619 28.58 26.45 22.53
N LEU A 620 28.78 26.49 23.86
CA LEU A 620 29.83 27.28 24.52
C LEU A 620 31.22 26.87 24.03
N ALA A 621 31.48 25.56 23.93
CA ALA A 621 32.74 25.04 23.43
C ALA A 621 32.96 25.34 21.94
N ARG A 622 31.92 25.24 21.11
CA ARG A 622 32.04 25.38 19.65
C ARG A 622 32.03 26.83 19.17
N GLU A 623 31.14 27.66 19.70
CA GLU A 623 30.95 29.05 19.26
C GLU A 623 31.89 30.02 19.99
N LEU A 624 32.12 29.79 21.30
CA LEU A 624 32.86 30.71 22.17
C LEU A 624 34.18 30.13 22.69
N ARG A 625 34.53 28.88 22.32
CA ARG A 625 35.73 28.15 22.78
C ARG A 625 35.84 28.01 24.31
N ILE A 626 34.70 28.03 24.99
CA ILE A 626 34.64 27.86 26.45
C ILE A 626 34.46 26.38 26.76
N SER A 627 35.47 25.79 27.40
CA SER A 627 35.48 24.36 27.72
C SER A 627 34.58 24.05 28.94
N ARG A 628 34.10 22.80 29.06
CA ARG A 628 33.12 22.37 30.07
C ARG A 628 33.57 22.64 31.52
N ASP A 629 34.87 22.53 31.77
CA ASP A 629 35.58 22.78 33.04
C ASP A 629 35.57 24.26 33.46
N GLN A 630 35.31 25.16 32.51
CA GLN A 630 35.32 26.61 32.73
C GLN A 630 33.93 27.20 33.01
N VAL A 631 32.90 26.35 33.11
CA VAL A 631 31.50 26.77 33.27
C VAL A 631 30.85 25.98 34.40
N THR A 632 30.21 26.69 35.31
CA THR A 632 29.44 26.13 36.43
C THR A 632 28.04 25.71 35.98
N ASP A 633 27.39 24.83 36.76
CA ASP A 633 26.01 24.41 36.46
C ASP A 633 25.00 25.55 36.60
N GLY A 634 25.28 26.52 37.48
CA GLY A 634 24.47 27.72 37.62
C GLY A 634 24.48 28.58 36.35
N GLU A 635 25.64 28.73 35.71
CA GLU A 635 25.82 29.47 34.46
C GLU A 635 25.13 28.81 33.27
N VAL A 636 25.21 27.47 33.17
CA VAL A 636 24.48 26.73 32.13
C VAL A 636 22.97 26.83 32.33
N ARG A 637 22.50 26.76 33.59
CA ARG A 637 21.08 26.95 33.90
C ARG A 637 20.60 28.36 33.55
N GLU A 638 21.39 29.39 33.85
CA GLU A 638 21.05 30.77 33.48
C GLU A 638 20.87 30.95 31.97
N LEU A 639 21.81 30.45 31.16
CA LEU A 639 21.68 30.51 29.69
C LEU A 639 20.47 29.75 29.17
N ARG A 640 20.12 28.62 29.81
CA ARG A 640 18.90 27.87 29.50
C ARG A 640 17.66 28.72 29.75
N GLU A 641 17.52 29.33 30.93
CA GLU A 641 16.33 30.12 31.26
C GLU A 641 16.19 31.37 30.37
N ILE A 642 17.32 31.97 29.97
CA ILE A 642 17.35 33.08 29.00
C ILE A 642 16.92 32.57 27.61
N ALA A 643 17.44 31.43 27.16
CA ALA A 643 17.06 30.85 25.87
C ALA A 643 15.57 30.43 25.83
N LEU A 644 15.03 29.92 26.93
CA LEU A 644 13.61 29.57 27.08
C LEU A 644 12.68 30.78 27.29
N GLY A 645 13.24 31.96 27.59
CA GLY A 645 12.47 33.19 27.78
C GLY A 645 11.86 33.35 29.18
N HIS A 646 12.27 32.54 30.15
CA HIS A 646 11.84 32.64 31.54
C HIS A 646 12.61 33.73 32.32
N GLN A 647 13.81 34.08 31.86
CA GLN A 647 14.66 35.09 32.46
C GLN A 647 15.10 36.11 31.40
N SER A 648 15.12 37.38 31.77
CA SER A 648 15.55 38.50 30.91
C SER A 648 16.66 39.28 31.59
N GLY A 649 17.72 39.63 30.85
CA GLY A 649 18.87 40.39 31.35
C GLY A 649 20.22 39.79 30.92
N PRO A 650 21.34 40.49 31.17
CA PRO A 650 22.68 40.03 30.77
C PRO A 650 23.11 38.80 31.59
N SER A 651 23.52 37.72 30.93
CA SER A 651 24.03 36.50 31.58
C SER A 651 25.45 36.71 32.12
N PHE A 652 26.02 35.65 32.71
CA PHE A 652 27.44 35.61 33.07
C PHE A 652 28.38 35.90 31.88
N LEU A 653 27.96 35.64 30.63
CA LEU A 653 28.78 35.91 29.45
C LEU A 653 29.09 37.41 29.30
N VAL A 654 28.12 38.28 29.55
CA VAL A 654 28.31 39.74 29.55
C VAL A 654 28.94 40.21 30.86
N ARG A 655 28.48 39.68 32.00
CA ARG A 655 28.89 40.17 33.33
C ARG A 655 30.31 39.78 33.74
N GLN A 656 30.77 38.60 33.33
CA GLN A 656 32.03 38.01 33.82
C GLN A 656 33.00 37.66 32.69
N ARG A 657 32.49 37.45 31.46
CA ARG A 657 33.32 37.09 30.29
C ARG A 657 33.46 38.23 29.27
N ASN A 658 32.99 39.43 29.59
CA ASN A 658 33.12 40.65 28.79
C ASN A 658 32.60 40.54 27.34
N LEU A 659 31.60 39.68 27.07
CA LEU A 659 30.90 39.72 25.79
C LEU A 659 30.06 41.00 25.67
N SER A 660 29.95 41.55 24.47
CA SER A 660 29.00 42.62 24.23
C SER A 660 27.55 42.10 24.26
N PRO A 661 26.56 42.93 24.62
CA PRO A 661 25.15 42.52 24.59
C PRO A 661 24.67 42.03 23.22
N ALA A 662 25.26 42.55 22.12
CA ALA A 662 24.95 42.11 20.77
C ALA A 662 25.50 40.70 20.47
N GLU A 663 26.70 40.38 20.95
CA GLU A 663 27.29 39.04 20.81
C GLU A 663 26.55 38.00 21.65
N GLU A 664 26.10 38.36 22.85
CA GLU A 664 25.25 37.51 23.68
C GLU A 664 23.90 37.23 22.98
N ALA A 665 23.23 38.26 22.47
CA ALA A 665 21.96 38.10 21.76
C ALA A 665 22.12 37.14 20.56
N ALA A 666 23.18 37.33 19.76
CA ALA A 666 23.50 36.43 18.64
C ALA A 666 23.78 34.99 19.09
N PHE A 667 24.44 34.79 20.23
CA PHE A 667 24.68 33.46 20.79
C PHE A 667 23.39 32.79 21.30
N VAL A 668 22.51 33.54 21.97
CA VAL A 668 21.19 33.05 22.41
C VAL A 668 20.31 32.69 21.21
N ASP A 669 20.34 33.48 20.13
CA ASP A 669 19.63 33.15 18.90
C ASP A 669 20.17 31.86 18.26
N LYS A 670 21.50 31.67 18.23
CA LYS A 670 22.10 30.40 17.81
C LYS A 670 21.68 29.24 18.73
N LEU A 671 21.62 29.44 20.05
CA LEU A 671 21.13 28.43 20.99
C LEU A 671 19.69 28.00 20.65
N ARG A 672 18.82 28.95 20.29
CA ARG A 672 17.42 28.69 19.93
C ARG A 672 17.26 28.04 18.57
N GLU A 673 17.94 28.54 17.54
CA GLU A 673 17.74 28.12 16.14
C GLU A 673 18.62 26.93 15.73
N ILE A 674 19.90 26.93 16.12
CA ILE A 674 20.88 25.93 15.71
C ILE A 674 20.92 24.77 16.71
N TYR A 675 21.03 25.10 18.01
CA TYR A 675 21.14 24.10 19.07
C TYR A 675 19.78 23.67 19.66
N ARG A 676 18.69 24.28 19.16
CA ARG A 676 17.28 23.96 19.49
C ARG A 676 16.92 24.01 20.97
N VAL A 677 17.52 24.93 21.72
CA VAL A 677 17.16 25.21 23.11
C VAL A 677 16.09 26.30 23.13
N ASN A 678 14.84 25.93 22.87
CA ASN A 678 13.69 26.84 22.86
C ASN A 678 12.41 26.14 23.39
N HIS A 679 11.35 26.90 23.65
CA HIS A 679 10.11 26.38 24.23
C HIS A 679 9.40 25.37 23.31
N ALA A 680 9.37 25.61 22.00
CA ALA A 680 8.69 24.73 21.06
C ALA A 680 9.35 23.34 20.99
N GLU A 681 10.68 23.28 20.92
CA GLU A 681 11.42 22.02 20.94
C GLU A 681 11.29 21.32 22.31
N THR A 682 11.28 22.08 23.41
CA THR A 682 11.06 21.54 24.77
C THR A 682 9.70 20.83 24.85
N SER A 683 8.63 21.47 24.40
CA SER A 683 7.30 20.85 24.34
C SER A 683 7.28 19.58 23.49
N LEU A 684 7.94 19.60 22.34
CA LEU A 684 8.02 18.44 21.44
C LEU A 684 8.81 17.28 22.07
N GLN A 685 9.92 17.57 22.75
CA GLN A 685 10.72 16.58 23.47
C GLN A 685 9.94 15.98 24.64
N MET A 686 9.19 16.80 25.39
CA MET A 686 8.30 16.33 26.45
C MET A 686 7.19 15.43 25.92
N GLU A 687 6.59 15.77 24.78
CA GLU A 687 5.59 14.90 24.12
C GLU A 687 6.20 13.55 23.72
N ARG A 688 7.42 13.56 23.15
CA ARG A 688 8.13 12.33 22.75
C ARG A 688 8.52 11.46 23.94
N LEU A 689 9.09 12.06 24.99
CA LEU A 689 9.43 11.35 26.23
C LEU A 689 8.16 10.83 26.93
N GLY A 690 7.07 11.58 26.84
CA GLY A 690 5.76 11.16 27.31
C GLY A 690 5.18 9.96 26.57
N ARG A 691 5.74 9.52 25.43
CA ARG A 691 5.40 8.23 24.81
C ARG A 691 6.10 7.06 25.49
N ILE A 692 7.20 7.27 26.20
CA ILE A 692 8.01 6.19 26.75
C ILE A 692 7.24 5.44 27.86
N GLY A 693 7.22 4.12 27.76
CA GLY A 693 6.57 3.21 28.70
C GLY A 693 5.05 3.23 28.67
N PHE A 694 4.46 2.40 29.51
CA PHE A 694 3.03 2.17 29.71
C PHE A 694 2.63 2.53 31.13
N SER A 695 1.46 3.16 31.30
CA SER A 695 0.90 3.38 32.64
C SER A 695 0.46 2.06 33.26
N LEU A 696 0.37 1.99 34.59
CA LEU A 696 -0.06 0.79 35.29
C LEU A 696 -1.44 0.30 34.82
N GLU A 697 -2.38 1.23 34.57
CA GLU A 697 -3.70 0.89 34.07
C GLU A 697 -3.66 0.34 32.63
N GLU A 698 -2.79 0.89 31.78
CA GLU A 698 -2.58 0.36 30.43
C GLU A 698 -2.01 -1.06 30.47
N GLN A 699 -1.00 -1.30 31.32
CA GLN A 699 -0.41 -2.63 31.51
C GLN A 699 -1.48 -3.66 31.95
N VAL A 700 -2.32 -3.32 32.94
CA VAL A 700 -3.44 -4.18 33.38
C VAL A 700 -4.43 -4.43 32.25
N ARG A 701 -4.80 -3.39 31.50
CA ARG A 701 -5.74 -3.52 30.37
C ARG A 701 -5.20 -4.46 29.30
N TYR A 702 -3.93 -4.33 28.92
CA TYR A 702 -3.33 -5.15 27.88
C TYR A 702 -3.19 -6.61 28.31
N VAL A 703 -2.72 -6.88 29.54
CA VAL A 703 -2.65 -8.25 30.08
C VAL A 703 -4.04 -8.88 30.15
N LEU A 704 -5.03 -8.15 30.66
CA LEU A 704 -6.40 -8.64 30.73
C LEU A 704 -6.96 -8.95 29.35
N GLN A 705 -6.79 -8.05 28.39
CA GLN A 705 -7.27 -8.23 27.01
C GLN A 705 -6.63 -9.45 26.35
N ALA A 706 -5.32 -9.63 26.49
CA ALA A 706 -4.61 -10.78 25.93
C ALA A 706 -5.18 -12.10 26.49
N LEU A 707 -5.32 -12.20 27.81
CA LEU A 707 -5.85 -13.39 28.49
C LEU A 707 -7.31 -13.69 28.13
N LEU A 708 -8.18 -12.67 28.12
CA LEU A 708 -9.59 -12.85 27.77
C LEU A 708 -9.80 -13.21 26.30
N SER A 709 -8.98 -12.67 25.39
CA SER A 709 -9.11 -12.93 23.95
C SER A 709 -8.95 -14.41 23.56
N ILE A 710 -8.23 -15.17 24.39
CA ILE A 710 -8.02 -16.62 24.23
C ILE A 710 -8.83 -17.46 25.24
N GLY A 711 -9.64 -16.81 26.09
CA GLY A 711 -10.42 -17.47 27.12
C GLY A 711 -9.62 -18.03 28.31
N LEU A 712 -8.41 -17.53 28.57
CA LEU A 712 -7.58 -17.94 29.70
C LEU A 712 -7.82 -17.02 30.91
N ASP A 713 -8.93 -17.23 31.62
CA ASP A 713 -9.31 -16.47 32.82
C ASP A 713 -9.08 -17.25 34.14
N ARG A 714 -8.87 -18.56 34.04
CA ARG A 714 -8.70 -19.51 35.16
C ARG A 714 -7.75 -20.65 34.80
N ASN A 715 -7.42 -21.49 35.79
CA ASN A 715 -6.62 -22.72 35.62
C ASN A 715 -5.22 -22.47 35.02
N PHE A 716 -4.58 -21.36 35.40
CA PHE A 716 -3.21 -21.06 34.98
C PHE A 716 -2.23 -22.15 35.38
N SER A 717 -1.36 -22.55 34.46
CA SER A 717 -0.26 -23.49 34.70
C SER A 717 0.95 -22.81 35.37
N ARG A 718 1.97 -23.58 35.72
CA ARG A 718 3.18 -23.05 36.36
C ARG A 718 3.96 -22.12 35.42
N PHE A 719 3.98 -22.45 34.13
CA PHE A 719 4.60 -21.66 33.07
C PHE A 719 3.56 -21.22 32.05
N VAL A 720 3.40 -19.92 31.87
CA VAL A 720 2.63 -19.35 30.75
C VAL A 720 3.63 -18.77 29.75
N LEU A 721 3.89 -19.50 28.67
CA LEU A 721 4.80 -19.05 27.62
C LEU A 721 4.10 -18.04 26.72
N LEU A 722 4.73 -16.90 26.46
CA LEU A 722 4.32 -15.95 25.44
C LEU A 722 5.24 -16.15 24.25
N VAL A 723 4.78 -16.89 23.25
CA VAL A 723 5.61 -17.37 22.13
C VAL A 723 5.34 -16.49 20.91
N GLY A 724 6.11 -15.41 20.79
CA GLY A 724 6.17 -14.64 19.56
C GLY A 724 6.76 -15.50 18.44
N HIS A 725 6.66 -15.08 17.19
CA HIS A 725 7.40 -15.76 16.12
C HIS A 725 8.31 -14.82 15.36
N GLU A 726 9.32 -15.41 14.77
CA GLU A 726 10.22 -14.77 13.82
C GLU A 726 10.59 -15.76 12.72
N SER A 727 11.37 -15.27 11.76
CA SER A 727 12.00 -16.07 10.74
C SER A 727 13.49 -15.77 10.70
N ARG A 728 14.28 -16.75 10.26
CA ARG A 728 15.72 -16.56 10.03
C ARG A 728 16.00 -16.77 8.55
N SER A 729 16.48 -15.73 7.89
CA SER A 729 16.91 -15.78 6.49
C SER A 729 18.24 -15.06 6.32
N GLU A 730 19.13 -15.60 5.48
CA GLU A 730 20.53 -15.14 5.40
C GLU A 730 20.80 -14.12 4.28
N ASN A 731 19.82 -13.89 3.38
CA ASN A 731 19.90 -12.88 2.32
C ASN A 731 18.53 -12.61 1.68
N ASN A 732 17.55 -12.15 2.48
CA ASN A 732 16.21 -11.90 1.96
C ASN A 732 15.87 -10.41 1.98
N PRO A 733 15.80 -9.72 0.82
CA PRO A 733 15.28 -8.35 0.76
C PRO A 733 13.80 -8.28 1.18
N TYR A 734 13.13 -9.42 1.33
CA TYR A 734 11.76 -9.58 1.84
C TYR A 734 11.72 -10.25 3.23
N GLU A 735 12.74 -10.10 4.09
CA GLU A 735 12.75 -10.63 5.48
C GLU A 735 11.43 -10.35 6.21
N SER A 736 10.91 -9.12 6.08
CA SER A 736 9.65 -8.70 6.70
C SER A 736 8.41 -9.51 6.29
N ALA A 737 8.46 -10.16 5.10
CA ALA A 737 7.36 -10.98 4.61
C ALA A 737 7.31 -12.36 5.27
N LEU A 738 8.43 -12.81 5.85
CA LEU A 738 8.53 -14.07 6.59
C LEU A 738 8.38 -13.85 8.11
N ASP A 739 8.59 -12.63 8.59
CA ASP A 739 8.32 -12.23 9.97
C ASP A 739 6.82 -12.03 10.25
N CYS A 740 6.46 -11.48 11.42
CA CYS A 740 5.09 -11.44 11.88
C CYS A 740 4.31 -10.29 11.25
N GLY A 741 3.33 -10.61 10.40
CA GLY A 741 2.39 -9.61 9.84
C GLY A 741 1.59 -8.87 10.92
N ALA A 742 1.25 -9.52 12.04
CA ALA A 742 0.56 -8.88 13.17
C ALA A 742 1.46 -7.91 13.96
N CYS A 743 2.78 -8.07 13.87
CA CYS A 743 3.77 -7.14 14.41
C CYS A 743 4.31 -6.18 13.33
N GLY A 744 3.53 -5.91 12.28
CA GLY A 744 3.93 -4.97 11.25
C GLY A 744 5.12 -5.45 10.42
N GLY A 745 5.24 -6.76 10.17
CA GLY A 745 6.38 -7.35 9.46
C GLY A 745 7.67 -7.41 10.28
N GLY A 746 7.59 -7.18 11.59
CA GLY A 746 8.70 -7.32 12.53
C GLY A 746 8.64 -8.62 13.35
N ARG A 747 9.65 -8.83 14.19
CA ARG A 747 9.76 -10.02 15.06
C ARG A 747 8.83 -9.90 16.27
N GLY A 748 8.21 -11.01 16.69
CA GLY A 748 7.24 -11.03 17.79
C GLY A 748 7.84 -11.00 19.21
N LEU A 749 9.14 -11.26 19.35
CA LEU A 749 9.80 -11.37 20.66
C LEU A 749 9.65 -10.11 21.55
N PRO A 750 9.82 -8.86 21.05
CA PRO A 750 9.69 -7.69 21.91
C PRO A 750 8.28 -7.54 22.53
N ASN A 751 7.22 -7.85 21.78
CA ASN A 751 5.86 -7.86 22.32
C ASN A 751 5.67 -8.95 23.38
N ALA A 752 6.22 -10.15 23.14
CA ALA A 752 6.19 -11.24 24.10
C ALA A 752 6.90 -10.85 25.42
N ARG A 753 8.09 -10.26 25.34
CA ARG A 753 8.84 -9.75 26.50
C ARG A 753 8.05 -8.68 27.25
N ALA A 754 7.53 -7.68 26.53
CA ALA A 754 6.75 -6.59 27.12
C ALA A 754 5.54 -7.12 27.90
N LEU A 755 4.74 -8.00 27.29
CA LEU A 755 3.57 -8.56 27.94
C LEU A 755 3.93 -9.49 29.12
N ALA A 756 5.00 -10.28 29.01
CA ALA A 756 5.47 -11.15 30.10
C ALA A 756 5.85 -10.35 31.34
N HIS A 757 6.63 -9.27 31.13
CA HIS A 757 7.06 -8.37 32.21
C HIS A 757 5.86 -7.68 32.87
N MET A 758 4.91 -7.17 32.08
CA MET A 758 3.66 -6.59 32.61
C MET A 758 2.86 -7.62 33.43
N ALA A 759 2.70 -8.85 32.94
CA ALA A 759 1.92 -9.89 33.62
C ALA A 759 2.58 -10.42 34.90
N ASN A 760 3.90 -10.32 35.02
CA ASN A 760 4.65 -10.70 36.22
C ASN A 760 4.72 -9.59 37.27
N LYS A 761 4.38 -8.34 36.92
CA LYS A 761 4.43 -7.20 37.84
C LYS A 761 3.42 -7.34 39.00
N PRO A 762 3.85 -7.26 40.28
CA PRO A 762 2.96 -7.46 41.43
C PRO A 762 1.74 -6.52 41.46
N GLU A 763 1.93 -5.26 41.10
CA GLU A 763 0.86 -4.25 41.08
C GLU A 763 -0.18 -4.58 40.01
N VAL A 764 0.26 -5.06 38.85
CA VAL A 764 -0.63 -5.50 37.76
C VAL A 764 -1.45 -6.70 38.21
N ARG A 765 -0.82 -7.70 38.84
CA ARG A 765 -1.51 -8.89 39.35
C ARG A 765 -2.55 -8.56 40.42
N ARG A 766 -2.28 -7.57 41.30
CA ARG A 766 -3.24 -7.10 42.30
C ARG A 766 -4.49 -6.51 41.64
N LEU A 767 -4.31 -5.65 40.64
CA LEU A 767 -5.43 -5.01 39.91
C LEU A 767 -6.18 -6.01 39.01
N LEU A 768 -5.51 -7.01 38.44
CA LEU A 768 -6.17 -8.10 37.70
C LEU A 768 -7.10 -8.92 38.60
N ARG A 769 -6.68 -9.17 39.84
CA ARG A 769 -7.51 -9.87 40.85
C ARG A 769 -8.79 -9.09 41.15
N GLU A 770 -8.71 -7.76 41.29
CA GLU A 770 -9.89 -6.89 41.46
C GLU A 770 -10.84 -6.96 40.26
N ARG A 771 -10.32 -7.25 39.06
CA ARG A 771 -11.09 -7.44 37.82
C ARG A 771 -11.52 -8.90 37.57
N GLY A 772 -11.36 -9.79 38.55
CA GLY A 772 -11.85 -11.17 38.49
C GLY A 772 -10.89 -12.19 37.87
N VAL A 773 -9.66 -11.80 37.50
CA VAL A 773 -8.64 -12.73 36.97
C VAL A 773 -7.58 -12.99 38.03
N VAL A 774 -7.57 -14.21 38.58
CA VAL A 774 -6.64 -14.60 39.64
C VAL A 774 -5.50 -15.44 39.05
N ILE A 775 -4.33 -14.81 38.91
CA ILE A 775 -3.10 -15.49 38.53
C ILE A 775 -2.45 -16.08 39.79
N PRO A 776 -2.27 -17.41 39.89
CA PRO A 776 -1.60 -18.06 41.03
C PRO A 776 -0.15 -17.56 41.23
N GLU A 777 0.32 -17.56 42.47
CA GLU A 777 1.69 -17.12 42.78
C GLU A 777 2.77 -18.03 42.16
N ASP A 778 2.46 -19.31 41.96
CA ASP A 778 3.36 -20.26 41.30
C ASP A 778 3.37 -20.14 39.77
N THR A 779 2.55 -19.27 39.19
CA THR A 779 2.49 -19.00 37.74
C THR A 779 3.50 -17.93 37.36
N TRP A 780 4.34 -18.21 36.37
CA TRP A 780 5.28 -17.25 35.79
C TRP A 780 5.07 -17.14 34.28
N PHE A 781 4.96 -15.90 33.78
CA PHE A 781 4.90 -15.63 32.34
C PHE A 781 6.31 -15.57 31.78
N LEU A 782 6.62 -16.36 30.77
CA LEU A 782 7.97 -16.45 30.20
C LEU A 782 7.93 -16.11 28.71
N PRO A 783 8.70 -15.10 28.25
CA PRO A 783 8.77 -14.79 26.83
C PRO A 783 9.57 -15.85 26.10
N ALA A 784 9.11 -16.21 24.91
CA ALA A 784 9.76 -17.12 24.02
C ALA A 784 9.58 -16.66 22.56
N VAL A 785 10.42 -17.19 21.68
CA VAL A 785 10.27 -16.99 20.24
C VAL A 785 10.27 -18.33 19.51
N HIS A 786 9.32 -18.52 18.61
CA HIS A 786 9.28 -19.63 17.67
C HIS A 786 9.88 -19.18 16.34
N ASN A 787 10.99 -19.81 15.94
CA ASN A 787 11.56 -19.58 14.63
C ASN A 787 10.86 -20.46 13.60
N THR A 788 9.97 -19.86 12.81
CA THR A 788 9.13 -20.54 11.81
C THR A 788 9.89 -21.18 10.63
N THR A 789 11.21 -20.98 10.56
CA THR A 789 12.07 -21.59 9.54
C THR A 789 12.76 -22.86 10.05
N THR A 790 12.94 -22.99 11.37
CA THR A 790 13.67 -24.11 12.00
C THR A 790 12.84 -24.88 13.03
N ASP A 791 11.60 -24.44 13.30
CA ASP A 791 10.69 -24.92 14.34
C ASP A 791 11.21 -24.87 15.79
N ALA A 792 12.43 -24.37 15.99
CA ALA A 792 13.03 -24.14 17.31
C ALA A 792 12.25 -23.07 18.11
N VAL A 793 12.03 -23.36 19.39
CA VAL A 793 11.48 -22.42 20.36
C VAL A 793 12.53 -22.06 21.40
N GLU A 794 12.92 -20.78 21.42
CA GLU A 794 13.93 -20.24 22.32
C GLU A 794 13.27 -19.46 23.47
N LEU A 795 13.73 -19.70 24.70
CA LEU A 795 13.24 -19.03 25.90
C LEU A 795 14.12 -17.81 26.21
N HIS A 796 13.50 -16.68 26.55
CA HIS A 796 14.19 -15.41 26.85
C HIS A 796 13.94 -14.94 28.28
N ASP A 797 14.76 -13.98 28.73
CA ASP A 797 14.71 -13.36 30.07
C ASP A 797 14.75 -14.39 31.22
N LEU A 798 15.54 -15.45 31.06
CA LEU A 798 15.68 -16.55 32.04
C LEU A 798 16.31 -16.12 33.35
N ASP A 799 17.04 -15.02 33.35
CA ASP A 799 17.65 -14.38 34.52
C ASP A 799 16.60 -13.73 35.45
N LEU A 800 15.38 -13.46 34.95
CA LEU A 800 14.24 -13.02 35.77
C LEU A 800 13.47 -14.18 36.41
N LEU A 801 13.82 -15.42 36.09
CA LEU A 801 13.05 -16.58 36.51
C LEU A 801 13.19 -16.79 38.03
N PRO A 802 12.09 -16.92 38.80
CA PRO A 802 12.18 -17.20 40.23
C PRO A 802 12.91 -18.52 40.51
N ALA A 803 13.69 -18.58 41.59
CA ALA A 803 14.50 -19.75 41.93
C ALA A 803 13.70 -21.07 41.98
N ARG A 804 12.44 -21.01 42.45
CA ARG A 804 11.51 -22.17 42.51
C ARG A 804 11.14 -22.76 41.14
N HIS A 805 11.32 -22.00 40.05
CA HIS A 805 11.01 -22.42 38.69
C HIS A 805 12.23 -23.01 37.97
N LEU A 806 13.45 -22.71 38.41
CA LEU A 806 14.71 -23.23 37.83
C LEU A 806 14.73 -24.77 37.81
N LEU A 807 14.20 -25.41 38.85
CA LEU A 807 14.10 -26.87 38.98
C LEU A 807 13.29 -27.54 37.86
N TYR A 808 12.44 -26.77 37.17
CA TYR A 808 11.57 -27.28 36.10
C TYR A 808 12.01 -26.81 34.70
N LEU A 809 13.04 -25.97 34.61
CA LEU A 809 13.48 -25.36 33.35
C LEU A 809 14.01 -26.41 32.36
N GLU A 810 14.76 -27.40 32.84
CA GLU A 810 15.30 -28.47 31.99
C GLU A 810 14.17 -29.34 31.40
N ARG A 811 13.16 -29.68 32.21
CA ARG A 811 11.96 -30.37 31.73
C ARG A 811 11.22 -29.55 30.67
N LEU A 812 11.09 -28.23 30.88
CA LEU A 812 10.46 -27.34 29.92
C LEU A 812 11.21 -27.31 28.59
N ARG A 813 12.54 -27.13 28.62
CA ARG A 813 13.40 -27.14 27.44
C ARG A 813 13.31 -28.46 26.68
N ASN A 814 13.41 -29.59 27.39
CA ASN A 814 13.32 -30.92 26.77
C ASN A 814 11.98 -31.15 26.08
N GLY A 815 10.87 -30.68 26.67
CA GLY A 815 9.56 -30.79 26.03
C GLY A 815 9.40 -29.89 24.80
N LEU A 816 9.99 -28.69 24.80
CA LEU A 816 10.02 -27.84 23.60
C LEU A 816 10.88 -28.46 22.51
N SER A 817 12.08 -28.94 22.84
CA SER A 817 12.97 -29.61 21.87
C SER A 817 12.44 -30.94 21.35
N ALA A 818 11.57 -31.63 22.11
CA ALA A 818 10.91 -32.86 21.65
C ALA A 818 9.73 -32.59 20.70
N ALA A 819 9.22 -31.35 20.69
CA ALA A 819 8.13 -30.95 19.82
C ALA A 819 8.64 -30.36 18.47
N THR A 820 9.85 -29.82 18.44
CA THR A 820 10.62 -29.49 17.22
C THR A 820 11.09 -30.77 16.53
#